data_AF-A0A950K436-F1
#
_entry.id   AF-A0A950K436-F1
#
_cell.length_a   1.000
_cell.length_b   1.000
_cell.length_c   1.000
_cell.angle_alpha   90.00
_cell.angle_beta   90.00
_cell.angle_gamma   90.00
#
_symmetry.space_group_name_H-M   'P 1'
#
loop_
_entity.id
_entity.type
_entity.pdbx_description
1 polymer ?
#
loop_
_entity_poly.entity_id
_entity_poly.type
_entity_poly.pdbx_seq_one_letter_code
_entity_poly.pdbx_strand_id
1 'polypeptide(L)'
;TRKYTLTTVPRPEAISFKKTYIYPEYARKPNRVAEEETGDLSELEGSVADLVIKVNQEVSAAKLKIEIGGKPSEVALTPTETPNLLRAQVPLAASGTYRVHLESKGTGFNNKFSPQYEIRCVADLVPRVVLEEPSTDLLVPPDEVVAVKGYAKDDIGLRKVLQAIKVNSADWKETVLSEDTGTDYKIGRMWDVYELRVQPGDHVATKLIAVDLKGNRAESAPVHLTISARGFDPQRLVPLAAKESLYSELLLLRDAVRGLDKRVGDAAGLAAAEELQRKQAVNAAVGEVEKTTMLADAVDTKAKDALRVSRTGRENSDLILVARLTKRFREDTLGAVRLELEKGSVAAAREIAAKGLDRINAAEEAYKDLLACEEAIASLNDVKDLARDQQAIHRQLAGALSIKDPKAYERLARRQGVAAAQIETVEGVLQVLATRSPAGLNERVAQLKKSLAAARTTLKDALGKSMDEKLTAPSQAMNGQVQAALNTLHGVEQDLARRAEQARLNLDKKSEPSFADVQEVGRRVKALAELQAKDEKSEAGRLKEKESSERALARWKAARVQLEARAAVEEVRKDSDPFFVADSSLGGRAMQSVLDDHTATPKAARTLETLTIVEKAVRTLETGHLLAELSTSLRELSEGERWNASTGNRTTRHPKDWQWMDARMTTLPDELKAAGMPPEAATALSRNWRGPAGDAVRREMNERHHPNRNPQPVAQNLERLSGDVGKALTEFAPLMDEARKALQKLVPSLAERLEKLSDAAKEIQKTTAAQADKAPQTEAAQTKAEAAKLLENQQAIDKQIEEVVAELRRDANTQDLFTEKGRERARDADDAVAMLQQSPPKAEDLLNQAAATPQPKAQEHALDQAAEQQGKLKDALHTLAEHYKNLAQNKPEETRPELRKAEEALGIKQQLDQQYAQMERLAELAQQSPESLKAALENQLKENEAMQRELNRLTQNALDRAEQQLNQAAQQEQQAAQQQQSKADQQKGLADQAKKLAEEARRMAREDVNKVAQESAQANVPKAQQQAEEAKKDLNEGAAAVPQDFANADKAAQDLNKAAQEFNQAAQDLRNAQQAAQQQAAKAQSEAAKDNAKAQQAQQKANAEMAQAQQAQAQADQAAQQATQAQQAAAEAQRQ
;
A
#
# COMPACT_ATOMS: atom_id res chain seq x y z
N THR A 1 -60.04 91.73 32.54
CA THR A 1 -59.17 90.61 32.12
C THR A 1 -57.73 91.08 32.11
N ARG A 2 -56.78 90.42 32.80
CA ARG A 2 -55.33 90.76 32.73
C ARG A 2 -54.66 89.95 31.63
N LYS A 3 -53.92 90.61 30.74
CA LYS A 3 -53.02 89.96 29.79
C LYS A 3 -51.68 89.72 30.46
N TYR A 4 -51.12 88.54 30.28
CA TYR A 4 -49.72 88.24 30.60
C TYR A 4 -48.97 88.05 29.28
N THR A 5 -47.76 88.59 29.22
CA THR A 5 -46.80 88.33 28.14
C THR A 5 -45.83 87.28 28.65
N LEU A 6 -45.75 86.12 28.02
CA LEU A 6 -44.68 85.15 28.23
C LEU A 6 -43.63 85.34 27.14
N THR A 7 -42.37 85.52 27.55
CA THR A 7 -41.21 85.56 26.64
C THR A 7 -40.52 84.19 26.70
N THR A 8 -40.45 83.49 25.57
CA THR A 8 -39.73 82.21 25.45
C THR A 8 -38.26 82.46 25.09
N VAL A 9 -37.32 81.86 25.83
CA VAL A 9 -35.87 81.94 25.57
C VAL A 9 -35.34 80.53 25.26
N PRO A 10 -34.47 80.34 24.25
CA PRO A 10 -33.92 79.03 23.92
C PRO A 10 -33.03 78.45 25.04
N ARG A 11 -32.97 77.12 25.14
CA ARG A 11 -32.05 76.40 26.03
C ARG A 11 -30.63 76.38 25.43
N PRO A 12 -29.57 76.26 26.25
CA PRO A 12 -28.22 76.16 25.71
C PRO A 12 -28.08 74.87 24.89
N GLU A 13 -27.45 74.95 23.74
CA GLU A 13 -27.30 73.83 22.81
C GLU A 13 -25.95 73.90 22.10
N ALA A 14 -25.37 72.72 21.82
CA ALA A 14 -24.19 72.58 20.98
C ALA A 14 -24.61 72.60 19.51
N ILE A 15 -24.08 73.55 18.74
CA ILE A 15 -24.41 73.79 17.34
C ILE A 15 -23.45 73.03 16.40
N SER A 16 -22.15 73.04 16.70
CA SER A 16 -21.14 72.39 15.84
C SER A 16 -19.91 71.96 16.63
N PHE A 17 -19.19 70.98 16.06
CA PHE A 17 -18.02 70.32 16.64
C PHE A 17 -16.87 70.35 15.63
N LYS A 18 -15.77 71.01 15.98
CA LYS A 18 -14.48 70.87 15.30
C LYS A 18 -13.62 69.87 16.07
N LYS A 19 -13.23 68.79 15.40
CA LYS A 19 -12.58 67.60 15.94
C LYS A 19 -11.17 67.50 15.34
N THR A 20 -10.13 67.53 16.17
CA THR A 20 -8.74 67.29 15.73
C THR A 20 -8.23 65.99 16.34
N TYR A 21 -8.01 64.98 15.52
CA TYR A 21 -7.52 63.66 15.94
C TYR A 21 -5.99 63.58 15.87
N ILE A 22 -5.38 63.18 16.98
CA ILE A 22 -3.92 62.98 17.13
C ILE A 22 -3.66 61.48 17.26
N TYR A 23 -2.91 60.89 16.31
CA TYR A 23 -2.66 59.44 16.24
C TYR A 23 -1.47 58.99 17.13
N PRO A 24 -1.41 57.70 17.52
CA PRO A 24 -0.24 57.10 18.16
C PRO A 24 1.04 57.20 17.31
N GLU A 25 2.19 57.34 17.96
CA GLU A 25 3.49 57.53 17.29
C GLU A 25 3.83 56.40 16.30
N TYR A 26 3.53 55.14 16.66
CA TYR A 26 3.80 53.98 15.81
C TYR A 26 3.00 54.00 14.50
N ALA A 27 1.83 54.66 14.47
CA ALA A 27 0.96 54.72 13.29
C ALA A 27 1.51 55.66 12.21
N ARG A 28 2.45 56.56 12.56
CA ARG A 28 3.13 57.48 11.63
C ARG A 28 2.18 58.30 10.74
N LYS A 29 0.96 58.60 11.22
CA LYS A 29 -0.07 59.38 10.50
C LYS A 29 -0.10 60.85 10.95
N PRO A 30 -0.34 61.81 10.03
CA PRO A 30 -0.56 63.20 10.40
C PRO A 30 -1.93 63.40 11.06
N ASN A 31 -2.07 64.45 11.88
CA ASN A 31 -3.33 64.77 12.56
C ASN A 31 -4.46 65.06 11.56
N ARG A 32 -5.67 64.60 11.88
CA ARG A 32 -6.87 64.78 11.03
C ARG A 32 -7.84 65.78 11.66
N VAL A 33 -8.37 66.72 10.88
CA VAL A 33 -9.35 67.72 11.36
C VAL A 33 -10.68 67.53 10.64
N ALA A 34 -11.79 67.52 11.37
CA ALA A 34 -13.16 67.47 10.85
C ALA A 34 -14.05 68.50 11.54
N GLU A 35 -14.98 69.14 10.83
CA GLU A 35 -15.95 70.07 11.41
C GLU A 35 -17.36 69.64 10.99
N GLU A 36 -18.19 69.29 11.97
CA GLU A 36 -19.48 68.63 11.77
C GLU A 36 -20.51 69.14 12.78
N GLU A 37 -21.80 69.04 12.44
CA GLU A 37 -22.89 69.38 13.37
C GLU A 37 -23.11 68.28 14.44
N THR A 38 -22.66 67.05 14.18
CA THR A 38 -22.73 65.93 15.13
C THR A 38 -21.47 65.84 15.99
N GLY A 39 -21.64 65.37 17.22
CA GLY A 39 -20.54 65.14 18.16
C GLY A 39 -19.84 63.78 18.01
N ASP A 40 -20.25 62.92 17.10
CA ASP A 40 -19.77 61.53 17.07
C ASP A 40 -18.25 61.45 16.79
N LEU A 41 -17.52 60.63 17.55
CA LEU A 41 -16.08 60.44 17.42
C LEU A 41 -15.80 59.05 16.87
N SER A 42 -14.97 58.94 15.84
CA SER A 42 -14.58 57.64 15.27
C SER A 42 -13.16 57.65 14.73
N GLU A 43 -12.21 57.02 15.43
CA GLU A 43 -10.80 56.97 15.01
C GLU A 43 -10.02 55.81 15.69
N LEU A 44 -8.74 55.63 15.33
CA LEU A 44 -7.88 54.54 15.80
C LEU A 44 -7.72 54.54 17.33
N GLU A 45 -7.79 53.37 17.95
CA GLU A 45 -7.57 53.15 19.37
C GLU A 45 -6.19 53.69 19.81
N GLY A 46 -6.17 54.44 20.91
CA GLY A 46 -4.98 55.15 21.38
C GLY A 46 -4.81 56.56 20.81
N SER A 47 -5.68 56.99 19.89
CA SER A 47 -5.72 58.38 19.43
C SER A 47 -6.36 59.31 20.47
N VAL A 48 -6.14 60.61 20.34
CA VAL A 48 -6.79 61.65 21.17
C VAL A 48 -7.59 62.59 20.28
N ALA A 49 -8.88 62.76 20.59
CA ALA A 49 -9.77 63.71 19.92
C ALA A 49 -9.81 65.04 20.68
N ASP A 50 -9.25 66.08 20.09
CA ASP A 50 -9.33 67.45 20.58
C ASP A 50 -10.55 68.16 19.99
N LEU A 51 -11.56 68.36 20.83
CA LEU A 51 -12.88 68.87 20.48
C LEU A 51 -13.00 70.37 20.78
N VAL A 52 -13.47 71.13 19.80
CA VAL A 52 -13.94 72.51 19.96
C VAL A 52 -15.42 72.57 19.60
N ILE A 53 -16.26 72.92 20.57
CA ILE A 53 -17.72 72.90 20.49
C ILE A 53 -18.26 74.32 20.48
N LYS A 54 -19.06 74.65 19.47
CA LYS A 54 -19.79 75.92 19.38
C LYS A 54 -21.15 75.81 20.04
N VAL A 55 -21.47 76.74 20.93
CA VAL A 55 -22.77 76.80 21.62
C VAL A 55 -23.60 78.01 21.19
N ASN A 56 -24.93 77.93 21.32
CA ASN A 56 -25.84 78.99 20.87
C ASN A 56 -25.91 80.24 21.78
N GLN A 57 -25.35 80.18 23.00
CA GLN A 57 -25.36 81.26 23.97
C GLN A 57 -24.26 81.09 25.04
N GLU A 58 -24.00 82.13 25.84
CA GLU A 58 -23.05 82.06 26.95
C GLU A 58 -23.52 81.08 28.04
N VAL A 59 -22.57 80.29 28.56
CA VAL A 59 -22.82 79.26 29.57
C VAL A 59 -22.06 79.54 30.87
N SER A 60 -22.67 79.24 32.01
CA SER A 60 -22.04 79.31 33.35
C SER A 60 -21.33 78.00 33.73
N ALA A 61 -21.77 76.87 33.17
CA ALA A 61 -21.15 75.56 33.35
C ALA A 61 -21.23 74.73 32.06
N ALA A 62 -20.13 74.04 31.74
CA ALA A 62 -20.06 73.14 30.59
C ALA A 62 -19.15 71.93 30.88
N LYS A 63 -19.65 70.72 30.58
CA LYS A 63 -18.88 69.47 30.71
C LYS A 63 -19.39 68.41 29.74
N LEU A 64 -18.52 67.47 29.37
CA LEU A 64 -18.89 66.23 28.71
C LEU A 64 -19.14 65.17 29.78
N LYS A 65 -20.31 64.52 29.72
CA LYS A 65 -20.57 63.30 30.49
C LYS A 65 -20.33 62.12 29.56
N ILE A 66 -19.30 61.33 29.83
CA ILE A 66 -18.86 60.21 29.01
C ILE A 66 -19.25 58.91 29.72
N GLU A 67 -19.72 57.92 28.97
CA GLU A 67 -20.06 56.59 29.46
C GLU A 67 -19.38 55.55 28.57
N ILE A 68 -18.37 54.87 29.12
CA ILE A 68 -17.59 53.84 28.45
C ILE A 68 -17.70 52.57 29.28
N GLY A 69 -18.18 51.47 28.68
CA GLY A 69 -18.37 50.19 29.38
C GLY A 69 -19.27 50.25 30.63
N GLY A 70 -20.26 51.15 30.63
CA GLY A 70 -21.18 51.37 31.77
C GLY A 70 -20.58 52.16 32.93
N LYS A 71 -19.37 52.71 32.78
CA LYS A 71 -18.73 53.58 33.78
C LYS A 71 -18.86 55.05 33.35
N PRO A 72 -19.58 55.89 34.11
CA PRO A 72 -19.68 57.31 33.83
C PRO A 72 -18.42 58.06 34.27
N SER A 73 -17.95 59.00 33.46
CA SER A 73 -16.90 59.96 33.77
C SER A 73 -17.27 61.35 33.24
N GLU A 74 -16.64 62.39 33.75
CA GLU A 74 -16.90 63.77 33.32
C GLU A 74 -15.60 64.46 32.86
N VAL A 75 -15.64 65.12 31.71
CA VAL A 75 -14.54 65.94 31.19
C VAL A 75 -15.00 67.39 31.14
N ALA A 76 -14.29 68.29 31.81
CA ALA A 76 -14.62 69.71 31.81
C ALA A 76 -14.44 70.34 30.41
N LEU A 77 -15.41 71.16 29.99
CA LEU A 77 -15.28 71.97 28.79
C LEU A 77 -14.74 73.34 29.17
N THR A 78 -13.59 73.71 28.62
CA THR A 78 -12.92 74.97 28.93
C THR A 78 -13.30 76.05 27.91
N PRO A 79 -13.63 77.28 28.32
CA PRO A 79 -13.85 78.38 27.38
C PRO A 79 -12.61 78.65 26.53
N THR A 80 -12.80 78.96 25.26
CA THR A 80 -11.72 79.47 24.39
C THR A 80 -11.71 81.00 24.37
N GLU A 81 -10.71 81.60 23.73
CA GLU A 81 -10.62 83.08 23.55
C GLU A 81 -11.79 83.63 22.71
N THR A 82 -12.47 82.79 21.95
CA THR A 82 -13.64 83.15 21.14
C THR A 82 -14.94 82.92 21.95
N PRO A 83 -15.83 83.92 22.05
CA PRO A 83 -17.12 83.76 22.72
C PRO A 83 -17.91 82.57 22.17
N ASN A 84 -18.56 81.82 23.07
CA ASN A 84 -19.39 80.65 22.74
C ASN A 84 -18.68 79.45 22.09
N LEU A 85 -17.33 79.39 22.16
CA LEU A 85 -16.55 78.20 21.79
C LEU A 85 -15.91 77.58 23.04
N LEU A 86 -16.06 76.27 23.19
CA LEU A 86 -15.57 75.48 24.33
C LEU A 86 -14.66 74.35 23.85
N ARG A 87 -13.61 74.00 24.59
CA ARG A 87 -12.64 72.95 24.22
C ARG A 87 -12.50 71.85 25.27
N ALA A 88 -12.35 70.60 24.81
CA ALA A 88 -12.01 69.44 25.63
C ALA A 88 -11.21 68.41 24.82
N GLN A 89 -10.39 67.59 25.51
CA GLN A 89 -9.71 66.44 24.91
C GLN A 89 -10.35 65.15 25.39
N VAL A 90 -10.65 64.26 24.45
CA VAL A 90 -11.28 62.97 24.69
C VAL A 90 -10.34 61.86 24.22
N PRO A 91 -9.77 61.04 25.12
CA PRO A 91 -8.94 59.90 24.72
C PRO A 91 -9.82 58.80 24.10
N LEU A 92 -9.43 58.33 22.93
CA LEU A 92 -10.11 57.24 22.21
C LEU A 92 -9.47 55.90 22.58
N ALA A 93 -9.65 55.52 23.85
CA ALA A 93 -9.13 54.26 24.38
C ALA A 93 -10.14 53.10 24.32
N ALA A 94 -11.44 53.40 24.33
CA ALA A 94 -12.50 52.41 24.22
C ALA A 94 -13.81 53.05 23.71
N SER A 95 -14.64 52.25 23.04
CA SER A 95 -15.92 52.70 22.52
C SER A 95 -16.94 52.96 23.64
N GLY A 96 -17.80 53.95 23.44
CA GLY A 96 -18.78 54.40 24.42
C GLY A 96 -19.67 55.50 23.87
N THR A 97 -20.25 56.31 24.74
CA THR A 97 -21.07 57.47 24.32
C THR A 97 -20.82 58.66 25.22
N TYR A 98 -21.16 59.86 24.75
CA TYR A 98 -21.09 61.05 25.59
C TYR A 98 -22.23 62.03 25.33
N ARG A 99 -22.53 62.88 26.32
CA ARG A 99 -23.48 63.99 26.21
C ARG A 99 -22.79 65.29 26.61
N VAL A 100 -23.11 66.36 25.89
CA VAL A 100 -22.66 67.71 26.25
C VAL A 100 -23.65 68.24 27.28
N HIS A 101 -23.19 68.61 28.48
CA HIS A 101 -24.03 69.19 29.52
C HIS A 101 -23.72 70.68 29.67
N LEU A 102 -24.71 71.53 29.44
CA LEU A 102 -24.58 72.99 29.41
C LEU A 102 -25.61 73.65 30.33
N GLU A 103 -25.21 74.76 30.96
CA GLU A 103 -26.08 75.63 31.76
C GLU A 103 -25.94 77.09 31.30
N SER A 104 -27.06 77.74 30.98
CA SER A 104 -27.07 79.11 30.46
C SER A 104 -26.68 80.12 31.54
N LYS A 105 -25.76 81.02 31.23
CA LYS A 105 -25.34 82.10 32.14
C LYS A 105 -26.45 83.14 32.36
N GLY A 106 -27.33 83.34 31.38
CA GLY A 106 -28.39 84.35 31.43
C GLY A 106 -29.69 83.88 32.10
N THR A 107 -30.07 82.61 31.92
CA THR A 107 -31.36 82.09 32.42
C THR A 107 -31.25 80.97 33.45
N GLY A 108 -30.06 80.39 33.65
CA GLY A 108 -29.86 79.19 34.46
C GLY A 108 -30.47 77.91 33.84
N PHE A 109 -31.00 77.97 32.61
CA PHE A 109 -31.56 76.79 31.97
C PHE A 109 -30.47 75.80 31.60
N ASN A 110 -30.67 74.54 31.96
CA ASN A 110 -29.85 73.44 31.49
C ASN A 110 -30.32 72.91 30.13
N ASN A 111 -29.47 72.15 29.45
CA ASN A 111 -29.82 71.45 28.22
C ASN A 111 -30.39 70.04 28.50
N LYS A 112 -31.55 70.00 29.18
CA LYS A 112 -32.21 68.76 29.63
C LYS A 112 -32.34 67.67 28.55
N PHE A 113 -32.46 68.06 27.29
CA PHE A 113 -32.60 67.16 26.14
C PHE A 113 -31.35 67.14 25.24
N SER A 114 -30.15 67.11 25.82
CA SER A 114 -28.91 66.95 25.02
C SER A 114 -28.94 65.64 24.24
N PRO A 115 -28.63 65.65 22.93
CA PRO A 115 -28.34 64.44 22.16
C PRO A 115 -27.22 63.62 22.80
N GLN A 116 -27.23 62.31 22.53
CA GLN A 116 -26.16 61.37 22.88
C GLN A 116 -25.32 61.11 21.64
N TYR A 117 -24.01 61.31 21.77
CA TYR A 117 -23.03 61.12 20.70
C TYR A 117 -22.22 59.84 20.93
N GLU A 118 -21.86 59.16 19.86
CA GLU A 118 -21.10 57.91 19.89
C GLU A 118 -19.59 58.18 19.96
N ILE A 119 -18.86 57.35 20.70
CA ILE A 119 -17.40 57.23 20.63
C ILE A 119 -17.09 55.84 20.10
N ARG A 120 -16.48 55.76 18.92
CA ARG A 120 -16.11 54.52 18.24
C ARG A 120 -14.59 54.44 18.09
N CYS A 121 -13.96 53.53 18.85
CA CYS A 121 -12.54 53.25 18.70
C CYS A 121 -12.35 52.13 17.68
N VAL A 122 -11.50 52.36 16.68
CA VAL A 122 -11.12 51.36 15.67
C VAL A 122 -9.86 50.67 16.15
N ALA A 123 -9.90 49.34 16.35
CA ALA A 123 -8.74 48.57 16.79
C ALA A 123 -7.72 48.41 15.65
N ASP A 124 -6.43 48.40 16.02
CA ASP A 124 -5.29 48.08 15.15
C ASP A 124 -5.18 46.56 14.96
N LEU A 125 -5.26 46.09 13.71
CA LEU A 125 -5.30 44.67 13.41
C LEU A 125 -3.88 44.09 13.24
N VAL A 126 -3.72 42.80 13.51
CA VAL A 126 -2.46 42.12 13.21
C VAL A 126 -2.30 41.93 11.69
N PRO A 127 -1.05 41.94 11.18
CA PRO A 127 -0.82 41.84 9.75
C PRO A 127 -1.27 40.49 9.21
N ARG A 128 -1.67 40.44 7.94
CA ARG A 128 -2.05 39.21 7.24
C ARG A 128 -0.98 38.84 6.24
N VAL A 129 -0.46 37.62 6.31
CA VAL A 129 0.51 37.08 5.34
C VAL A 129 0.05 35.75 4.77
N VAL A 130 0.21 35.56 3.47
CA VAL A 130 -0.21 34.35 2.74
C VAL A 130 0.91 33.91 1.81
N LEU A 131 1.29 32.63 1.88
CA LEU A 131 2.09 31.94 0.87
C LEU A 131 1.13 31.34 -0.16
N GLU A 132 1.18 31.81 -1.40
CA GLU A 132 0.30 31.42 -2.51
C GLU A 132 0.91 30.31 -3.37
N GLU A 133 2.22 30.36 -3.60
CA GLU A 133 2.99 29.31 -4.26
C GLU A 133 4.30 29.09 -3.48
N PRO A 134 4.71 27.84 -3.20
CA PRO A 134 3.87 26.66 -3.29
C PRO A 134 2.72 26.74 -2.28
N SER A 135 1.53 26.26 -2.65
CA SER A 135 0.35 26.22 -1.75
C SER A 135 0.10 24.84 -1.15
N THR A 136 0.81 23.82 -1.61
CA THR A 136 0.77 22.44 -1.12
C THR A 136 2.17 21.88 -1.02
N ASP A 137 2.32 20.79 -0.27
CA ASP A 137 3.58 20.08 -0.19
C ASP A 137 4.06 19.60 -1.57
N LEU A 138 5.37 19.68 -1.80
CA LEU A 138 6.00 19.35 -3.08
C LEU A 138 6.97 18.18 -2.94
N LEU A 139 6.99 17.30 -3.94
CA LEU A 139 8.08 16.36 -4.15
C LEU A 139 9.01 16.95 -5.21
N VAL A 140 10.20 17.41 -4.82
CA VAL A 140 11.12 18.10 -5.72
C VAL A 140 12.50 17.46 -5.71
N PRO A 141 13.22 17.46 -6.83
CA PRO A 141 14.61 17.08 -6.81
C PRO A 141 15.45 18.13 -6.04
N PRO A 142 16.62 17.73 -5.52
CA PRO A 142 17.45 18.61 -4.69
C PRO A 142 17.93 19.90 -5.36
N ASP A 143 17.82 20.00 -6.68
CA ASP A 143 18.25 21.10 -7.54
C ASP A 143 17.09 21.88 -8.20
N GLU A 144 15.87 21.67 -7.73
CA GLU A 144 14.68 22.34 -8.27
C GLU A 144 14.63 23.83 -7.87
N VAL A 145 14.03 24.66 -8.75
CA VAL A 145 13.67 26.03 -8.42
C VAL A 145 12.19 26.10 -8.13
N VAL A 146 11.87 26.52 -6.92
CA VAL A 146 10.50 26.61 -6.44
C VAL A 146 10.07 28.07 -6.44
N ALA A 147 9.00 28.37 -7.16
CA ALA A 147 8.39 29.70 -7.10
C ALA A 147 7.82 29.92 -5.69
N VAL A 148 8.27 30.98 -5.02
CA VAL A 148 7.74 31.45 -3.74
C VAL A 148 7.00 32.75 -4.00
N LYS A 149 5.67 32.66 -4.06
CA LYS A 149 4.78 33.80 -4.26
C LYS A 149 3.84 33.94 -3.09
N GLY A 150 3.47 35.18 -2.77
CA GLY A 150 2.56 35.46 -1.67
C GLY A 150 2.30 36.95 -1.53
N TYR A 151 1.63 37.33 -0.46
CA TYR A 151 1.48 38.73 -0.10
C TYR A 151 1.39 38.91 1.40
N ALA A 152 1.73 40.12 1.86
CA ALA A 152 1.52 40.59 3.22
C ALA A 152 0.72 41.90 3.18
N LYS A 153 -0.23 42.09 4.09
CA LYS A 153 -1.05 43.31 4.21
C LYS A 153 -1.27 43.70 5.66
N ASP A 154 -1.42 45.00 5.89
CA ASP A 154 -1.73 45.59 7.19
C ASP A 154 -2.59 46.86 7.01
N ASP A 155 -3.42 47.20 7.99
CA ASP A 155 -4.30 48.37 7.96
C ASP A 155 -3.59 49.68 8.32
N ILE A 156 -2.48 49.62 9.05
CA ILE A 156 -1.65 50.78 9.39
C ILE A 156 -0.35 50.79 8.59
N GLY A 157 0.36 49.66 8.58
CA GLY A 157 1.58 49.48 7.81
C GLY A 157 2.42 48.29 8.28
N LEU A 158 3.10 47.68 7.32
CA LEU A 158 4.11 46.67 7.52
C LEU A 158 5.48 47.31 7.77
N ARG A 159 6.22 46.71 8.69
CA ARG A 159 7.62 47.03 8.97
C ARG A 159 8.57 46.15 8.16
N LYS A 160 8.30 44.85 8.08
CA LYS A 160 9.11 43.91 7.28
C LYS A 160 8.40 42.61 6.97
N VAL A 161 8.86 41.95 5.92
CA VAL A 161 8.42 40.63 5.49
C VAL A 161 9.63 39.70 5.36
N LEU A 162 9.50 38.46 5.85
CA LEU A 162 10.55 37.45 5.88
C LEU A 162 10.08 36.11 5.30
N GLN A 163 11.02 35.27 4.87
CA GLN A 163 10.81 33.85 4.61
C GLN A 163 11.55 33.05 5.69
N ALA A 164 10.85 32.12 6.34
CA ALA A 164 11.48 31.14 7.23
C ALA A 164 11.60 29.79 6.53
N ILE A 165 12.75 29.13 6.71
CA ILE A 165 13.03 27.81 6.16
C ILE A 165 13.55 26.89 7.27
N LYS A 166 13.10 25.64 7.28
CA LYS A 166 13.55 24.58 8.18
C LYS A 166 13.92 23.35 7.35
N VAL A 167 15.04 22.70 7.66
CA VAL A 167 15.46 21.44 7.04
C VAL A 167 15.46 20.34 8.11
N ASN A 168 14.74 19.25 7.87
CA ASN A 168 14.49 18.15 8.78
C ASN A 168 14.02 18.66 10.16
N SER A 169 14.63 18.21 11.24
CA SER A 169 14.30 18.62 12.61
C SER A 169 15.07 19.87 13.09
N ALA A 170 15.74 20.62 12.21
CA ALA A 170 16.51 21.81 12.59
C ALA A 170 15.62 23.01 12.96
N ASP A 171 16.24 24.06 13.50
CA ASP A 171 15.59 25.33 13.79
C ASP A 171 15.24 26.12 12.52
N TRP A 172 14.20 26.96 12.62
CA TRP A 172 13.80 27.87 11.54
C TRP A 172 14.86 28.94 11.32
N LYS A 173 15.34 29.07 10.08
CA LYS A 173 16.20 30.15 9.63
C LYS A 173 15.37 31.19 8.89
N GLU A 174 15.38 32.43 9.37
CA GLU A 174 14.64 33.55 8.78
C GLU A 174 15.53 34.39 7.86
N THR A 175 15.02 34.71 6.67
CA THR A 175 15.66 35.57 5.67
C THR A 175 14.72 36.74 5.38
N VAL A 176 15.21 37.98 5.55
CA VAL A 176 14.43 39.19 5.24
C VAL A 176 14.21 39.28 3.72
N LEU A 177 12.95 39.43 3.31
CA LEU A 177 12.57 39.65 1.91
C LEU A 177 12.48 41.14 1.58
N SER A 178 11.89 41.95 2.48
CA SER A 178 11.85 43.41 2.37
C SER A 178 11.60 44.08 3.73
N GLU A 179 12.12 45.30 3.89
CA GLU A 179 11.84 46.23 5.00
C GLU A 179 11.07 47.49 4.54
N ASP A 180 10.87 47.66 3.23
CA ASP A 180 10.07 48.75 2.65
C ASP A 180 8.78 48.15 2.06
N THR A 181 7.71 48.20 2.84
CA THR A 181 6.54 47.32 2.64
C THR A 181 5.19 48.04 2.65
N GLY A 182 5.13 49.32 3.03
CA GLY A 182 3.89 50.10 3.03
C GLY A 182 2.75 49.40 3.78
N THR A 183 1.52 49.47 3.27
CA THR A 183 0.37 48.70 3.80
C THR A 183 0.12 47.38 3.06
N ASP A 184 0.80 47.14 1.93
CA ASP A 184 0.67 45.94 1.11
C ASP A 184 2.01 45.64 0.42
N TYR A 185 2.47 44.39 0.54
CA TYR A 185 3.68 43.91 -0.08
C TYR A 185 3.43 42.59 -0.82
N LYS A 186 3.65 42.59 -2.14
CA LYS A 186 3.61 41.39 -2.97
C LYS A 186 4.97 40.69 -2.96
N ILE A 187 4.94 39.41 -2.64
CA ILE A 187 6.11 38.55 -2.53
C ILE A 187 6.18 37.72 -3.81
N GLY A 188 7.30 37.79 -4.51
CA GLY A 188 7.55 36.98 -5.71
C GLY A 188 9.03 36.75 -5.88
N ARG A 189 9.48 35.52 -5.63
CA ARG A 189 10.86 35.08 -5.86
C ARG A 189 10.90 33.67 -6.41
N MET A 190 11.92 33.38 -7.21
CA MET A 190 12.30 32.02 -7.56
C MET A 190 13.30 31.54 -6.50
N TRP A 191 12.84 30.68 -5.59
CA TRP A 191 13.68 30.14 -4.53
C TRP A 191 14.43 28.92 -5.04
N ASP A 192 15.75 29.04 -5.03
CA ASP A 192 16.64 27.97 -5.46
C ASP A 192 16.87 26.99 -4.29
N VAL A 193 16.19 25.84 -4.32
CA VAL A 193 16.34 24.79 -3.29
C VAL A 193 17.78 24.25 -3.29
N TYR A 194 18.51 24.43 -4.39
CA TYR A 194 19.91 24.06 -4.50
C TYR A 194 20.75 24.64 -3.36
N GLU A 195 20.47 25.88 -2.95
CA GLU A 195 21.22 26.65 -1.94
C GLU A 195 21.20 25.98 -0.55
N LEU A 196 20.20 25.13 -0.28
CA LEU A 196 20.07 24.43 0.99
C LEU A 196 21.01 23.21 1.12
N ARG A 197 21.60 22.75 0.01
CA ARG A 197 22.45 21.54 -0.06
C ARG A 197 21.78 20.24 0.46
N VAL A 198 20.46 20.17 0.37
CA VAL A 198 19.64 19.02 0.79
C VAL A 198 19.87 17.79 -0.07
N GLN A 199 19.68 16.61 0.50
CA GLN A 199 19.83 15.31 -0.15
C GLN A 199 18.47 14.63 -0.34
N PRO A 200 18.33 13.68 -1.29
CA PRO A 200 17.15 12.82 -1.35
C PRO A 200 16.84 12.18 0.02
N GLY A 201 15.59 12.26 0.46
CA GLY A 201 15.13 11.85 1.80
C GLY A 201 15.02 13.00 2.80
N ASP A 202 15.60 14.18 2.54
CA ASP A 202 15.41 15.35 3.39
C ASP A 202 14.01 15.95 3.23
N HIS A 203 13.49 16.52 4.32
CA HIS A 203 12.26 17.30 4.36
C HIS A 203 12.58 18.77 4.61
N VAL A 204 12.09 19.67 3.77
CA VAL A 204 12.29 21.12 3.91
C VAL A 204 10.94 21.79 4.13
N ALA A 205 10.75 22.54 5.21
CA ALA A 205 9.57 23.36 5.40
C ALA A 205 9.89 24.83 5.10
N THR A 206 8.97 25.57 4.46
CA THR A 206 9.08 27.02 4.30
C THR A 206 7.77 27.73 4.61
N LYS A 207 7.85 28.95 5.16
CA LYS A 207 6.71 29.84 5.42
C LYS A 207 7.11 31.30 5.25
N LEU A 208 6.13 32.18 5.12
CA LEU A 208 6.30 33.63 5.08
C LEU A 208 5.89 34.25 6.41
N ILE A 209 6.54 35.34 6.77
CA ILE A 209 6.31 36.07 8.02
C ILE A 209 6.14 37.54 7.69
N ALA A 210 5.14 38.19 8.28
CA ALA A 210 4.96 39.64 8.21
C ALA A 210 4.98 40.23 9.62
N VAL A 211 5.57 41.43 9.73
CA VAL A 211 5.67 42.16 10.99
C VAL A 211 5.20 43.59 10.76
N ASP A 212 4.24 44.07 11.55
CA ASP A 212 3.67 45.42 11.43
C ASP A 212 4.52 46.51 12.11
N LEU A 213 4.05 47.75 12.03
CA LEU A 213 4.68 48.92 12.65
C LEU A 213 4.57 48.95 14.19
N LYS A 214 3.58 48.28 14.79
CA LYS A 214 3.41 48.14 16.24
C LYS A 214 4.29 47.03 16.83
N GLY A 215 4.78 46.14 15.99
CA GLY A 215 5.61 44.99 16.34
C GLY A 215 4.87 43.65 16.35
N ASN A 216 3.58 43.58 16.00
CA ASN A 216 2.87 42.31 15.92
C ASN A 216 3.36 41.51 14.71
N ARG A 217 3.35 40.18 14.87
CA ARG A 217 3.93 39.24 13.91
C ARG A 217 2.88 38.22 13.49
N ALA A 218 2.79 37.97 12.19
CA ALA A 218 1.93 36.96 11.60
C ALA A 218 2.74 36.02 10.71
N GLU A 219 2.33 34.76 10.62
CA GLU A 219 2.97 33.72 9.82
C GLU A 219 1.97 33.10 8.85
N SER A 220 2.46 32.70 7.67
CA SER A 220 1.69 31.85 6.76
C SER A 220 1.71 30.40 7.24
N ALA A 221 0.79 29.59 6.71
CA ALA A 221 0.93 28.14 6.81
C ALA A 221 2.28 27.71 6.20
N PRO A 222 3.02 26.77 6.83
CA PRO A 222 4.22 26.21 6.24
C PRO A 222 3.87 25.22 5.13
N VAL A 223 4.73 25.15 4.13
CA VAL A 223 4.68 24.15 3.06
C VAL A 223 5.92 23.29 3.12
N HIS A 224 5.75 21.98 2.97
CA HIS A 224 6.82 20.99 3.03
C HIS A 224 7.25 20.54 1.64
N LEU A 225 8.55 20.45 1.44
CA LEU A 225 9.18 19.90 0.28
C LEU A 225 9.87 18.61 0.70
N THR A 226 9.48 17.49 0.11
CA THR A 226 10.21 16.22 0.23
C THR A 226 11.19 16.13 -0.92
N ILE A 227 12.45 15.87 -0.60
CA ILE A 227 13.50 15.81 -1.60
C ILE A 227 13.62 14.39 -2.14
N SER A 228 13.49 14.18 -3.46
CA SER A 228 13.63 12.85 -4.08
C SER A 228 14.45 12.85 -5.36
N ALA A 229 15.04 11.71 -5.72
CA ALA A 229 15.54 11.51 -7.07
C ALA A 229 14.36 11.34 -8.05
N ARG A 230 14.46 11.85 -9.28
CA ARG A 230 13.44 11.58 -10.32
C ARG A 230 13.49 10.09 -10.69
N GLY A 231 12.32 9.46 -10.82
CA GLY A 231 12.15 8.11 -11.40
C GLY A 231 12.63 6.89 -10.59
N PHE A 232 13.48 7.07 -9.58
CA PHE A 232 14.06 5.96 -8.82
C PHE A 232 13.29 5.65 -7.53
N ASP A 233 12.75 4.43 -7.44
CA ASP A 233 12.08 3.90 -6.27
C ASP A 233 12.84 2.66 -5.76
N PRO A 234 13.62 2.78 -4.66
CA PRO A 234 14.37 1.67 -4.08
C PRO A 234 13.49 0.49 -3.66
N GLN A 235 12.20 0.72 -3.37
CA GLN A 235 11.28 -0.35 -2.97
C GLN A 235 11.06 -1.37 -4.10
N ARG A 236 11.31 -0.99 -5.36
CA ARG A 236 11.23 -1.89 -6.52
C ARG A 236 12.28 -3.01 -6.50
N LEU A 237 13.36 -2.85 -5.73
CA LEU A 237 14.41 -3.87 -5.60
C LEU A 237 14.08 -4.93 -4.54
N VAL A 238 13.15 -4.66 -3.63
CA VAL A 238 12.79 -5.62 -2.55
C VAL A 238 12.27 -6.95 -3.11
N PRO A 239 11.33 -6.98 -4.08
CA PRO A 239 10.88 -8.25 -4.66
C PRO A 239 12.01 -8.98 -5.40
N LEU A 240 12.90 -8.23 -6.06
CA LEU A 240 14.03 -8.82 -6.78
C LEU A 240 15.00 -9.48 -5.81
N ALA A 241 15.38 -8.80 -4.72
CA ALA A 241 16.25 -9.36 -3.69
C ALA A 241 15.67 -10.62 -3.04
N ALA A 242 14.35 -10.68 -2.80
CA ALA A 242 13.71 -11.87 -2.28
C ALA A 242 13.79 -13.06 -3.27
N LYS A 243 13.59 -12.81 -4.56
CA LYS A 243 13.78 -13.80 -5.64
C LYS A 243 15.24 -14.27 -5.76
N GLU A 244 16.21 -13.36 -5.60
CA GLU A 244 17.63 -13.71 -5.57
C GLU A 244 18.00 -14.58 -4.36
N SER A 245 17.41 -14.31 -3.20
CA SER A 245 17.57 -15.15 -2.01
C SER A 245 17.02 -16.56 -2.24
N LEU A 246 15.86 -16.69 -2.89
CA LEU A 246 15.32 -18.00 -3.30
C LEU A 246 16.27 -18.73 -4.26
N TYR A 247 16.79 -18.03 -5.28
CA TYR A 247 17.72 -18.64 -6.23
C TYR A 247 18.99 -19.16 -5.56
N SER A 248 19.51 -18.40 -4.58
CA SER A 248 20.71 -18.78 -3.83
C SER A 248 20.50 -20.08 -3.04
N GLU A 249 19.36 -20.23 -2.36
CA GLU A 249 19.01 -21.49 -1.67
C GLU A 249 18.77 -22.63 -2.66
N LEU A 250 18.16 -22.35 -3.81
CA LEU A 250 17.93 -23.37 -4.85
C LEU A 250 19.25 -23.89 -5.45
N LEU A 251 20.26 -23.03 -5.59
CA LEU A 251 21.62 -23.43 -5.97
C LEU A 251 22.26 -24.34 -4.92
N LEU A 252 22.16 -23.99 -3.63
CA LEU A 252 22.65 -24.82 -2.53
C LEU A 252 21.95 -26.18 -2.50
N LEU A 253 20.63 -26.20 -2.69
CA LEU A 253 19.86 -27.43 -2.80
C LEU A 253 20.37 -28.29 -3.96
N ARG A 254 20.48 -27.74 -5.17
CA ARG A 254 20.99 -28.44 -6.35
C ARG A 254 22.35 -29.08 -6.09
N ASP A 255 23.27 -28.35 -5.48
CA ASP A 255 24.62 -28.85 -5.19
C ASP A 255 24.61 -29.93 -4.10
N ALA A 256 23.71 -29.83 -3.11
CA ALA A 256 23.47 -30.90 -2.15
C ALA A 256 22.87 -32.16 -2.80
N VAL A 257 21.94 -32.02 -3.76
CA VAL A 257 21.40 -33.17 -4.51
C VAL A 257 22.49 -33.86 -5.33
N ARG A 258 23.40 -33.11 -5.95
CA ARG A 258 24.60 -33.67 -6.62
C ARG A 258 25.49 -34.43 -5.64
N GLY A 259 25.69 -33.87 -4.45
CA GLY A 259 26.40 -34.53 -3.37
C GLY A 259 25.73 -35.84 -2.96
N LEU A 260 24.41 -35.84 -2.81
CA LEU A 260 23.62 -37.02 -2.49
C LEU A 260 23.72 -38.10 -3.56
N ASP A 261 23.51 -37.75 -4.84
CA ASP A 261 23.63 -38.70 -5.96
C ASP A 261 25.03 -39.35 -5.98
N LYS A 262 26.08 -38.56 -5.78
CA LYS A 262 27.45 -39.07 -5.65
C LYS A 262 27.61 -40.03 -4.47
N ARG A 263 27.15 -39.67 -3.27
CA ARG A 263 27.26 -40.52 -2.06
C ARG A 263 26.53 -41.84 -2.22
N VAL A 264 25.33 -41.82 -2.81
CA VAL A 264 24.57 -43.03 -3.10
C VAL A 264 25.27 -43.86 -4.18
N GLY A 265 25.85 -43.22 -5.20
CA GLY A 265 26.67 -43.85 -6.22
C GLY A 265 27.91 -44.55 -5.65
N ASP A 266 28.63 -43.90 -4.73
CA ASP A 266 29.79 -44.46 -4.04
C ASP A 266 29.38 -45.70 -3.22
N ALA A 267 28.28 -45.61 -2.46
CA ALA A 267 27.75 -46.74 -1.70
C ALA A 267 27.34 -47.92 -2.61
N ALA A 268 26.77 -47.63 -3.79
CA ALA A 268 26.37 -48.65 -4.76
C ALA A 268 27.57 -49.35 -5.43
N GLY A 269 28.72 -48.67 -5.50
CA GLY A 269 29.95 -49.19 -6.11
C GLY A 269 30.74 -50.17 -5.22
N LEU A 270 30.45 -50.23 -3.91
CA LEU A 270 31.16 -51.09 -2.96
C LEU A 270 30.70 -52.55 -3.05
N ALA A 271 31.66 -53.47 -3.06
CA ALA A 271 31.41 -54.91 -3.18
C ALA A 271 30.74 -55.50 -1.91
N ALA A 272 30.05 -56.63 -2.05
CA ALA A 272 29.34 -57.26 -0.92
C ALA A 272 30.27 -57.80 0.18
N ALA A 273 31.54 -58.03 -0.15
CA ALA A 273 32.56 -58.43 0.81
C ALA A 273 33.01 -57.27 1.74
N GLU A 274 32.70 -56.02 1.40
CA GLU A 274 33.14 -54.79 2.11
C GLU A 274 32.02 -54.22 3.00
N GLU A 275 31.34 -55.08 3.75
CA GLU A 275 30.07 -54.75 4.43
C GLU A 275 30.17 -53.59 5.43
N LEU A 276 31.30 -53.45 6.16
CA LEU A 276 31.50 -52.34 7.09
C LEU A 276 31.63 -50.99 6.36
N GLN A 277 32.42 -50.97 5.28
CA GLN A 277 32.61 -49.76 4.46
C GLN A 277 31.32 -49.38 3.74
N ARG A 278 30.56 -50.37 3.27
CA ARG A 278 29.23 -50.17 2.70
C ARG A 278 28.26 -49.55 3.70
N LYS A 279 28.20 -50.06 4.94
CA LYS A 279 27.38 -49.48 6.01
C LYS A 279 27.78 -48.05 6.34
N GLN A 280 29.07 -47.76 6.41
CA GLN A 280 29.57 -46.39 6.61
C GLN A 280 29.18 -45.46 5.47
N ALA A 281 29.27 -45.92 4.22
CA ALA A 281 28.87 -45.15 3.03
C ALA A 281 27.35 -44.90 3.00
N VAL A 282 26.54 -45.88 3.36
CA VAL A 282 25.08 -45.73 3.50
C VAL A 282 24.74 -44.70 4.59
N ASN A 283 25.36 -44.77 5.76
CA ASN A 283 25.15 -43.79 6.82
C ASN A 283 25.54 -42.37 6.38
N ALA A 284 26.65 -42.22 5.63
CA ALA A 284 27.04 -40.94 5.07
C ALA A 284 26.01 -40.42 4.03
N ALA A 285 25.44 -41.31 3.21
CA ALA A 285 24.38 -40.96 2.29
C ALA A 285 23.09 -40.53 3.03
N VAL A 286 22.71 -41.23 4.11
CA VAL A 286 21.57 -40.83 4.96
C VAL A 286 21.78 -39.44 5.57
N GLY A 287 22.98 -39.13 6.08
CA GLY A 287 23.31 -37.78 6.56
C GLY A 287 23.21 -36.71 5.46
N GLU A 288 23.59 -37.04 4.22
CA GLU A 288 23.41 -36.11 3.09
C GLU A 288 21.93 -35.93 2.71
N VAL A 289 21.08 -36.97 2.87
CA VAL A 289 19.62 -36.84 2.70
C VAL A 289 19.04 -35.85 3.71
N GLU A 290 19.46 -35.91 4.98
CA GLU A 290 18.99 -34.99 6.02
C GLU A 290 19.37 -33.54 5.71
N LYS A 291 20.64 -33.30 5.34
CA LYS A 291 21.12 -31.99 4.89
C LYS A 291 20.34 -31.49 3.67
N THR A 292 20.10 -32.35 2.69
CA THR A 292 19.34 -31.99 1.48
C THR A 292 17.89 -31.67 1.82
N THR A 293 17.30 -32.36 2.80
CA THR A 293 15.94 -32.08 3.30
C THR A 293 15.87 -30.70 3.94
N MET A 294 16.84 -30.33 4.78
CA MET A 294 16.91 -28.98 5.37
C MET A 294 17.00 -27.87 4.31
N LEU A 295 17.79 -28.08 3.25
CA LEU A 295 17.90 -27.12 2.15
C LEU A 295 16.61 -27.03 1.33
N ALA A 296 15.89 -28.15 1.14
CA ALA A 296 14.59 -28.12 0.48
C ALA A 296 13.55 -27.32 1.30
N ASP A 297 13.59 -27.40 2.63
CA ASP A 297 12.77 -26.59 3.53
C ASP A 297 13.16 -25.11 3.53
N ALA A 298 14.46 -24.81 3.40
CA ALA A 298 14.94 -23.43 3.23
C ALA A 298 14.44 -22.81 1.92
N VAL A 299 14.46 -23.57 0.80
CA VAL A 299 13.89 -23.13 -0.49
C VAL A 299 12.39 -22.87 -0.38
N ASP A 300 11.61 -23.74 0.28
CA ASP A 300 10.18 -23.51 0.51
C ASP A 300 9.93 -22.21 1.32
N THR A 301 10.74 -21.97 2.35
CA THR A 301 10.68 -20.74 3.15
C THR A 301 10.98 -19.50 2.31
N LYS A 302 12.05 -19.52 1.51
CA LYS A 302 12.41 -18.40 0.63
C LYS A 302 11.41 -18.17 -0.50
N ALA A 303 10.76 -19.22 -0.99
CA ALA A 303 9.68 -19.07 -1.96
C ALA A 303 8.49 -18.34 -1.34
N LYS A 304 8.11 -18.67 -0.10
CA LYS A 304 7.07 -17.95 0.64
C LYS A 304 7.46 -16.50 0.94
N ASP A 305 8.70 -16.24 1.34
CA ASP A 305 9.21 -14.88 1.52
C ASP A 305 9.10 -14.05 0.23
N ALA A 306 9.49 -14.63 -0.91
CA ALA A 306 9.36 -14.00 -2.21
C ALA A 306 7.90 -13.75 -2.59
N LEU A 307 6.97 -14.68 -2.32
CA LEU A 307 5.55 -14.52 -2.62
C LEU A 307 4.88 -13.36 -1.85
N ARG A 308 5.31 -13.09 -0.61
CA ARG A 308 4.75 -12.00 0.21
C ARG A 308 5.02 -10.61 -0.37
N VAL A 309 6.16 -10.45 -1.04
CA VAL A 309 6.62 -9.15 -1.55
C VAL A 309 6.53 -9.04 -3.07
N SER A 310 6.39 -10.17 -3.79
CA SER A 310 6.26 -10.20 -5.24
C SER A 310 4.91 -9.67 -5.70
N ARG A 311 4.87 -9.30 -6.98
CA ARG A 311 3.65 -8.86 -7.61
C ARG A 311 2.75 -10.06 -7.95
N THR A 312 1.46 -9.79 -8.01
CA THR A 312 0.39 -10.75 -8.29
C THR A 312 0.46 -11.29 -9.73
N GLY A 313 -0.33 -12.33 -10.01
CA GLY A 313 -0.42 -12.98 -11.32
C GLY A 313 0.84 -13.79 -11.66
N ARG A 314 1.42 -13.54 -12.84
CA ARG A 314 2.51 -14.33 -13.44
C ARG A 314 3.70 -14.55 -12.49
N GLU A 315 4.17 -13.52 -11.80
CA GLU A 315 5.33 -13.63 -10.91
C GLU A 315 5.06 -14.58 -9.73
N ASN A 316 3.84 -14.54 -9.15
CA ASN A 316 3.42 -15.49 -8.13
C ASN A 316 3.28 -16.89 -8.70
N SER A 317 2.69 -17.06 -9.87
CA SER A 317 2.59 -18.35 -10.57
C SER A 317 3.98 -18.99 -10.77
N ASP A 318 4.98 -18.20 -11.18
CA ASP A 318 6.36 -18.66 -11.39
C ASP A 318 6.97 -19.21 -10.08
N LEU A 319 6.80 -18.49 -8.97
CA LEU A 319 7.28 -18.89 -7.64
C LEU A 319 6.57 -20.13 -7.10
N ILE A 320 5.26 -20.23 -7.32
CA ILE A 320 4.43 -21.36 -6.91
C ILE A 320 4.88 -22.65 -7.60
N LEU A 321 5.20 -22.60 -8.89
CA LEU A 321 5.70 -23.76 -9.64
C LEU A 321 7.00 -24.31 -9.03
N VAL A 322 7.93 -23.42 -8.65
CA VAL A 322 9.19 -23.80 -8.01
C VAL A 322 8.95 -24.36 -6.60
N ALA A 323 8.08 -23.72 -5.81
CA ALA A 323 7.73 -24.19 -4.47
C ALA A 323 7.12 -25.59 -4.51
N ARG A 324 6.15 -25.83 -5.41
CA ARG A 324 5.54 -27.16 -5.62
C ARG A 324 6.58 -28.21 -6.01
N LEU A 325 7.42 -27.92 -7.01
CA LEU A 325 8.38 -28.89 -7.51
C LEU A 325 9.42 -29.27 -6.45
N THR A 326 9.85 -28.29 -5.65
CA THR A 326 10.77 -28.49 -4.52
C THR A 326 10.10 -29.30 -3.42
N LYS A 327 8.85 -28.96 -3.06
CA LYS A 327 8.10 -29.72 -2.06
C LYS A 327 7.89 -31.17 -2.51
N ARG A 328 7.59 -31.40 -3.78
CA ARG A 328 7.47 -32.75 -4.35
C ARG A 328 8.78 -33.51 -4.29
N PHE A 329 9.91 -32.87 -4.62
CA PHE A 329 11.23 -33.46 -4.44
C PHE A 329 11.50 -33.86 -2.98
N ARG A 330 11.19 -32.98 -2.02
CA ARG A 330 11.33 -33.27 -0.60
C ARG A 330 10.53 -34.50 -0.16
N GLU A 331 9.22 -34.52 -0.42
CA GLU A 331 8.35 -35.59 0.11
C GLU A 331 8.49 -36.91 -0.68
N ASP A 332 8.49 -36.85 -2.01
CA ASP A 332 8.48 -38.06 -2.84
C ASP A 332 9.89 -38.62 -3.05
N THR A 333 10.87 -37.75 -3.33
CA THR A 333 12.22 -38.20 -3.73
C THR A 333 13.09 -38.48 -2.52
N LEU A 334 13.31 -37.49 -1.63
CA LEU A 334 14.19 -37.68 -0.47
C LEU A 334 13.64 -38.73 0.49
N GLY A 335 12.33 -38.71 0.73
CA GLY A 335 11.65 -39.73 1.54
C GLY A 335 11.85 -41.14 0.98
N ALA A 336 11.74 -41.32 -0.34
CA ALA A 336 11.94 -42.62 -0.96
C ALA A 336 13.42 -43.04 -0.99
N VAL A 337 14.37 -42.12 -1.24
CA VAL A 337 15.81 -42.42 -1.16
C VAL A 337 16.17 -42.88 0.25
N ARG A 338 15.71 -42.17 1.29
CA ARG A 338 15.93 -42.55 2.68
C ARG A 338 15.42 -43.96 2.98
N LEU A 339 14.17 -44.23 2.59
CA LEU A 339 13.53 -45.53 2.80
C LEU A 339 14.32 -46.67 2.14
N GLU A 340 14.79 -46.49 0.90
CA GLU A 340 15.56 -47.52 0.20
C GLU A 340 16.98 -47.68 0.79
N LEU A 341 17.61 -46.61 1.27
CA LEU A 341 18.90 -46.68 1.97
C LEU A 341 18.80 -47.42 3.30
N GLU A 342 17.77 -47.14 4.11
CA GLU A 342 17.52 -47.81 5.39
C GLU A 342 17.27 -49.32 5.22
N LYS A 343 16.72 -49.72 4.06
CA LYS A 343 16.54 -51.13 3.66
C LYS A 343 17.81 -51.80 3.14
N GLY A 344 18.87 -51.03 2.86
CA GLY A 344 20.08 -51.51 2.18
C GLY A 344 19.94 -51.66 0.66
N SER A 345 18.84 -51.19 0.07
CA SER A 345 18.55 -51.24 -1.37
C SER A 345 19.23 -50.10 -2.15
N VAL A 346 20.57 -50.04 -2.09
CA VAL A 346 21.35 -48.90 -2.61
C VAL A 346 21.16 -48.67 -4.12
N ALA A 347 20.92 -49.72 -4.91
CA ALA A 347 20.65 -49.59 -6.35
C ALA A 347 19.33 -48.84 -6.64
N ALA A 348 18.28 -49.13 -5.89
CA ALA A 348 16.99 -48.43 -6.01
C ALA A 348 17.12 -46.98 -5.53
N ALA A 349 17.82 -46.76 -4.41
CA ALA A 349 18.13 -45.42 -3.92
C ALA A 349 18.86 -44.58 -4.97
N ARG A 350 19.83 -45.17 -5.69
CA ARG A 350 20.58 -44.50 -6.76
C ARG A 350 19.69 -44.07 -7.92
N GLU A 351 18.79 -44.93 -8.37
CA GLU A 351 17.87 -44.60 -9.46
C GLU A 351 16.94 -43.43 -9.08
N ILE A 352 16.45 -43.43 -7.83
CA ILE A 352 15.57 -42.36 -7.33
C ILE A 352 16.36 -41.06 -7.15
N ALA A 353 17.58 -41.11 -6.61
CA ALA A 353 18.45 -39.94 -6.44
C ALA A 353 18.79 -39.28 -7.78
N ALA A 354 19.11 -40.07 -8.81
CA ALA A 354 19.39 -39.57 -10.16
C ALA A 354 18.18 -38.84 -10.76
N LYS A 355 16.97 -39.42 -10.66
CA LYS A 355 15.73 -38.74 -11.10
C LYS A 355 15.46 -37.46 -10.29
N GLY A 356 15.80 -37.47 -9.01
CA GLY A 356 15.76 -36.31 -8.13
C GLY A 356 16.67 -35.18 -8.59
N LEU A 357 17.90 -35.53 -8.98
CA LEU A 357 18.88 -34.60 -9.51
C LEU A 357 18.40 -33.97 -10.81
N ASP A 358 17.84 -34.75 -11.74
CA ASP A 358 17.27 -34.22 -12.99
C ASP A 358 16.11 -33.25 -12.73
N ARG A 359 15.30 -33.51 -11.69
CA ARG A 359 14.19 -32.64 -11.29
C ARG A 359 14.68 -31.31 -10.74
N ILE A 360 15.65 -31.32 -9.83
CA ILE A 360 16.16 -30.10 -9.20
C ILE A 360 17.06 -29.30 -10.15
N ASN A 361 17.84 -29.95 -11.02
CA ASN A 361 18.56 -29.25 -12.09
C ASN A 361 17.57 -28.50 -13.00
N ALA A 362 16.49 -29.15 -13.42
CA ALA A 362 15.47 -28.48 -14.24
C ALA A 362 14.75 -27.34 -13.50
N ALA A 363 14.51 -27.48 -12.20
CA ALA A 363 13.94 -26.43 -11.37
C ALA A 363 14.86 -25.20 -11.30
N GLU A 364 16.15 -25.42 -11.04
CA GLU A 364 17.16 -24.37 -10.94
C GLU A 364 17.39 -23.66 -12.27
N GLU A 365 17.57 -24.41 -13.36
CA GLU A 365 17.76 -23.84 -14.69
C GLU A 365 16.55 -23.00 -15.13
N ALA A 366 15.33 -23.50 -14.91
CA ALA A 366 14.13 -22.77 -15.25
C ALA A 366 13.95 -21.51 -14.39
N TYR A 367 14.20 -21.60 -13.08
CA TYR A 367 14.10 -20.44 -12.20
C TYR A 367 15.19 -19.39 -12.49
N LYS A 368 16.38 -19.82 -12.92
CA LYS A 368 17.46 -18.94 -13.40
C LYS A 368 17.01 -18.11 -14.60
N ASP A 369 16.39 -18.73 -15.60
CA ASP A 369 15.88 -18.03 -16.79
C ASP A 369 14.73 -17.08 -16.44
N LEU A 370 13.83 -17.49 -15.54
CA LEU A 370 12.76 -16.63 -15.01
C LEU A 370 13.33 -15.40 -14.31
N LEU A 371 14.28 -15.58 -13.40
CA LEU A 371 14.89 -14.50 -12.65
C LEU A 371 15.70 -13.55 -13.54
N ALA A 372 16.45 -14.09 -14.50
CA ALA A 372 17.18 -13.27 -15.47
C ALA A 372 16.24 -12.36 -16.29
N CYS A 373 15.03 -12.83 -16.61
CA CYS A 373 14.01 -12.01 -17.27
C CYS A 373 13.52 -10.87 -16.35
N GLU A 374 13.26 -11.15 -15.07
CA GLU A 374 12.84 -10.13 -14.10
C GLU A 374 13.92 -9.06 -13.86
N GLU A 375 15.19 -9.47 -13.77
CA GLU A 375 16.34 -8.56 -13.68
C GLU A 375 16.48 -7.69 -14.93
N ALA A 376 16.26 -8.26 -16.12
CA ALA A 376 16.30 -7.53 -17.38
C ALA A 376 15.14 -6.53 -17.49
N ILE A 377 13.92 -6.90 -17.07
CA ILE A 377 12.76 -5.99 -17.01
C ILE A 377 13.03 -4.83 -16.04
N ALA A 378 13.57 -5.11 -14.86
CA ALA A 378 13.92 -4.09 -13.87
C ALA A 378 14.97 -3.13 -14.44
N SER A 379 16.09 -3.68 -14.95
CA SER A 379 17.17 -2.90 -15.57
C SER A 379 16.66 -2.06 -16.75
N LEU A 380 15.77 -2.61 -17.59
CA LEU A 380 15.24 -1.93 -18.76
C LEU A 380 14.34 -0.76 -18.38
N ASN A 381 13.51 -0.92 -17.35
CA ASN A 381 12.70 0.16 -16.82
C ASN A 381 13.59 1.28 -16.24
N ASP A 382 14.62 0.93 -15.47
CA ASP A 382 15.54 1.92 -14.88
C ASP A 382 16.33 2.68 -15.96
N VAL A 383 16.86 1.97 -16.95
CA VAL A 383 17.55 2.60 -18.09
C VAL A 383 16.61 3.46 -18.92
N LYS A 384 15.34 3.06 -19.06
CA LYS A 384 14.32 3.86 -19.76
C LYS A 384 13.99 5.14 -19.01
N ASP A 385 13.83 5.08 -17.69
CA ASP A 385 13.60 6.25 -16.86
C ASP A 385 14.82 7.19 -16.89
N LEU A 386 16.03 6.63 -16.77
CA LEU A 386 17.28 7.37 -16.92
C LEU A 386 17.44 8.01 -18.31
N ALA A 387 17.04 7.32 -19.38
CA ALA A 387 17.10 7.85 -20.75
C ALA A 387 16.18 9.07 -20.92
N ARG A 388 14.99 9.03 -20.34
CA ARG A 388 14.07 10.18 -20.31
C ARG A 388 14.64 11.33 -19.48
N ASP A 389 15.22 11.02 -18.34
CA ASP A 389 15.83 12.01 -17.44
C ASP A 389 17.02 12.70 -18.12
N GLN A 390 17.90 11.95 -18.79
CA GLN A 390 19.00 12.52 -19.58
C GLN A 390 18.49 13.46 -20.68
N GLN A 391 17.46 13.06 -21.43
CA GLN A 391 16.84 13.94 -22.43
C GLN A 391 16.22 15.20 -21.80
N ALA A 392 15.61 15.10 -20.63
CA ALA A 392 15.06 16.24 -19.90
C ALA A 392 16.19 17.17 -19.42
N ILE A 393 17.29 16.65 -18.88
CA ILE A 393 18.47 17.40 -18.45
C ILE A 393 19.01 18.24 -19.61
N HIS A 394 19.17 17.64 -20.80
CA HIS A 394 19.70 18.34 -21.97
C HIS A 394 18.74 19.44 -22.47
N ARG A 395 17.42 19.18 -22.50
CA ARG A 395 16.41 20.21 -22.84
C ARG A 395 16.44 21.38 -21.86
N GLN A 396 16.54 21.08 -20.56
CA GLN A 396 16.59 22.10 -19.52
C GLN A 396 17.88 22.92 -19.56
N LEU A 397 19.03 22.29 -19.83
CA LEU A 397 20.30 22.99 -20.05
C LEU A 397 20.19 23.96 -21.24
N ALA A 398 19.65 23.50 -22.38
CA ALA A 398 19.46 24.35 -23.55
C ALA A 398 18.58 25.58 -23.24
N GLY A 399 17.48 25.38 -22.51
CA GLY A 399 16.62 26.47 -22.05
C GLY A 399 17.34 27.44 -21.10
N ALA A 400 18.09 26.92 -20.12
CA ALA A 400 18.84 27.72 -19.15
C ALA A 400 19.94 28.57 -19.82
N LEU A 401 20.64 28.00 -20.81
CA LEU A 401 21.64 28.73 -21.60
C LEU A 401 21.00 29.82 -22.47
N SER A 402 19.80 29.58 -23.01
CA SER A 402 19.06 30.57 -23.79
C SER A 402 18.71 31.82 -22.98
N ILE A 403 18.38 31.66 -21.69
CA ILE A 403 18.09 32.78 -20.77
C ILE A 403 19.31 33.28 -19.99
N LYS A 404 20.51 32.77 -20.31
CA LYS A 404 21.79 33.12 -19.65
C LYS A 404 21.78 32.92 -18.12
N ASP A 405 21.18 31.83 -17.64
CA ASP A 405 21.18 31.48 -16.22
C ASP A 405 22.63 31.26 -15.71
N PRO A 406 23.14 32.06 -14.75
CA PRO A 406 24.51 31.92 -14.24
C PRO A 406 24.74 30.59 -13.50
N LYS A 407 23.69 29.89 -13.06
CA LYS A 407 23.75 28.60 -12.36
C LYS A 407 23.48 27.40 -13.28
N ALA A 408 23.37 27.60 -14.59
CA ALA A 408 23.02 26.54 -15.54
C ALA A 408 23.91 25.28 -15.41
N TYR A 409 25.23 25.47 -15.27
CA TYR A 409 26.19 24.37 -15.15
C TYR A 409 26.26 23.76 -13.75
N GLU A 410 26.00 24.51 -12.68
CA GLU A 410 25.86 23.95 -11.33
C GLU A 410 24.65 23.00 -11.23
N ARG A 411 23.55 23.38 -11.89
CA ARG A 411 22.33 22.55 -11.99
C ARG A 411 22.57 21.32 -12.83
N LEU A 412 23.22 21.48 -13.98
CA LEU A 412 23.66 20.36 -14.80
C LEU A 412 24.50 19.38 -13.97
N ALA A 413 25.48 19.89 -13.22
CA ALA A 413 26.38 19.08 -12.41
C ALA A 413 25.61 18.22 -11.37
N ARG A 414 24.64 18.81 -10.66
CA ARG A 414 23.85 18.07 -9.66
C ARG A 414 22.93 17.04 -10.27
N ARG A 415 22.22 17.37 -11.36
CA ARG A 415 21.39 16.40 -12.09
C ARG A 415 22.21 15.24 -12.62
N GLN A 416 23.37 15.53 -13.19
CA GLN A 416 24.29 14.50 -13.66
C GLN A 416 24.91 13.68 -12.51
N GLY A 417 25.10 14.27 -11.33
CA GLY A 417 25.51 13.55 -10.12
C GLY A 417 24.46 12.52 -9.66
N VAL A 418 23.18 12.89 -9.66
CA VAL A 418 22.06 11.97 -9.36
C VAL A 418 21.99 10.85 -10.41
N ALA A 419 22.04 11.20 -11.69
CA ALA A 419 22.05 10.22 -12.78
C ALA A 419 23.25 9.25 -12.66
N ALA A 420 24.43 9.74 -12.29
CA ALA A 420 25.60 8.89 -12.05
C ALA A 420 25.37 7.88 -10.91
N ALA A 421 24.73 8.27 -9.81
CA ALA A 421 24.41 7.36 -8.71
C ALA A 421 23.35 6.31 -9.11
N GLN A 422 22.35 6.70 -9.91
CA GLN A 422 21.37 5.77 -10.45
C GLN A 422 22.03 4.73 -11.38
N ILE A 423 22.95 5.17 -12.24
CA ILE A 423 23.70 4.26 -13.12
C ILE A 423 24.52 3.26 -12.33
N GLU A 424 25.13 3.67 -11.22
CA GLU A 424 25.86 2.76 -10.33
C GLU A 424 24.95 1.65 -9.76
N THR A 425 23.69 1.96 -9.48
CA THR A 425 22.69 0.96 -9.08
C THR A 425 22.37 0.00 -10.22
N VAL A 426 22.13 0.52 -11.43
CA VAL A 426 21.87 -0.28 -12.64
C VAL A 426 23.07 -1.19 -12.96
N GLU A 427 24.31 -0.71 -12.81
CA GLU A 427 25.53 -1.51 -12.97
C GLU A 427 25.58 -2.72 -12.02
N GLY A 428 25.04 -2.57 -10.80
CA GLY A 428 24.90 -3.65 -9.83
C GLY A 428 23.96 -4.75 -10.34
N VAL A 429 22.76 -4.38 -10.79
CA VAL A 429 21.78 -5.34 -11.35
C VAL A 429 22.32 -5.99 -12.63
N LEU A 430 22.94 -5.21 -13.53
CA LEU A 430 23.54 -5.74 -14.76
C LEU A 430 24.68 -6.73 -14.48
N GLN A 431 25.43 -6.54 -13.39
CA GLN A 431 26.47 -7.48 -12.99
C GLN A 431 25.87 -8.85 -12.64
N VAL A 432 24.78 -8.87 -11.87
CA VAL A 432 24.10 -10.12 -11.50
C VAL A 432 23.45 -10.74 -12.74
N LEU A 433 22.74 -9.94 -13.54
CA LEU A 433 22.12 -10.37 -14.79
C LEU A 433 23.14 -11.00 -15.75
N ALA A 434 24.35 -10.46 -15.86
CA ALA A 434 25.40 -11.04 -16.72
C ALA A 434 25.81 -12.46 -16.27
N THR A 435 25.81 -12.74 -14.96
CA THR A 435 26.14 -14.07 -14.42
C THR A 435 25.04 -15.11 -14.66
N ARG A 436 23.78 -14.66 -14.72
CA ARG A 436 22.62 -15.52 -14.98
C ARG A 436 22.25 -15.63 -16.45
N SER A 437 22.71 -14.68 -17.27
CA SER A 437 22.48 -14.71 -18.70
C SER A 437 23.22 -15.87 -19.37
N PRO A 438 22.62 -16.48 -20.41
CA PRO A 438 23.27 -17.51 -21.20
C PRO A 438 24.44 -16.94 -22.02
N ALA A 439 25.28 -17.84 -22.54
CA ALA A 439 26.41 -17.48 -23.40
C ALA A 439 25.97 -16.57 -24.57
N GLY A 440 26.77 -15.55 -24.86
CA GLY A 440 26.47 -14.50 -25.85
C GLY A 440 25.63 -13.35 -25.30
N LEU A 441 24.58 -13.62 -24.51
CA LEU A 441 23.84 -12.55 -23.82
C LEU A 441 24.62 -12.01 -22.63
N ASN A 442 25.29 -12.88 -21.88
CA ASN A 442 26.17 -12.49 -20.78
C ASN A 442 27.25 -11.48 -21.22
N GLU A 443 27.88 -11.70 -22.37
CA GLU A 443 28.89 -10.80 -22.94
C GLU A 443 28.28 -9.46 -23.34
N ARG A 444 27.10 -9.47 -23.96
CA ARG A 444 26.36 -8.23 -24.31
C ARG A 444 26.03 -7.41 -23.05
N VAL A 445 25.52 -8.05 -22.00
CA VAL A 445 25.20 -7.39 -20.72
C VAL A 445 26.48 -6.88 -20.02
N ALA A 446 27.55 -7.68 -20.00
CA ALA A 446 28.83 -7.28 -19.42
C ALA A 446 29.45 -6.09 -20.16
N GLN A 447 29.37 -6.07 -21.48
CA GLN A 447 29.84 -4.95 -22.30
C GLN A 447 28.99 -3.68 -22.07
N LEU A 448 27.68 -3.83 -21.94
CA LEU A 448 26.75 -2.74 -21.61
C LEU A 448 27.09 -2.12 -20.24
N LYS A 449 27.28 -2.96 -19.21
CA LYS A 449 27.75 -2.53 -17.90
C LYS A 449 29.08 -1.77 -18.02
N LYS A 450 30.05 -2.31 -18.75
CA LYS A 450 31.37 -1.69 -18.92
C LYS A 450 31.28 -0.32 -19.58
N SER A 451 30.46 -0.17 -20.62
CA SER A 451 30.25 1.11 -21.31
C SER A 451 29.59 2.16 -20.41
N LEU A 452 28.56 1.77 -19.65
CA LEU A 452 27.90 2.65 -18.68
C LEU A 452 28.87 3.07 -17.56
N ALA A 453 29.66 2.14 -17.02
CA ALA A 453 30.65 2.42 -15.99
C ALA A 453 31.76 3.37 -16.48
N ALA A 454 32.21 3.22 -17.73
CA ALA A 454 33.18 4.14 -18.34
C ALA A 454 32.60 5.56 -18.48
N ALA A 455 31.35 5.68 -18.94
CA ALA A 455 30.66 6.96 -19.06
C ALA A 455 30.44 7.62 -17.70
N ARG A 456 30.00 6.84 -16.70
CA ARG A 456 29.83 7.28 -15.31
C ARG A 456 31.12 7.77 -14.70
N THR A 457 32.21 7.02 -14.86
CA THR A 457 33.52 7.41 -14.33
C THR A 457 34.01 8.70 -14.98
N THR A 458 33.89 8.81 -16.31
CA THR A 458 34.27 10.02 -17.06
C THR A 458 33.45 11.24 -16.60
N LEU A 459 32.14 11.06 -16.40
CA LEU A 459 31.25 12.11 -15.91
C LEU A 459 31.60 12.50 -14.46
N LYS A 460 31.83 11.52 -13.57
CA LYS A 460 32.19 11.75 -12.16
C LYS A 460 33.53 12.50 -12.04
N ASP A 461 34.52 12.13 -12.85
CA ASP A 461 35.80 12.83 -12.93
C ASP A 461 35.64 14.27 -13.41
N ALA A 462 34.76 14.51 -14.39
CA ALA A 462 34.46 15.86 -14.87
C ALA A 462 33.74 16.70 -13.82
N LEU A 463 32.75 16.11 -13.12
CA LEU A 463 32.02 16.73 -12.00
C LEU A 463 32.95 17.14 -10.86
N GLY A 464 34.02 16.38 -10.62
CA GLY A 464 35.04 16.70 -9.61
C GLY A 464 36.03 17.79 -10.02
N LYS A 465 36.13 18.14 -11.31
CA LYS A 465 37.14 19.07 -11.86
C LYS A 465 36.58 20.46 -12.18
N SER A 466 35.37 20.55 -12.72
CA SER A 466 34.80 21.82 -13.18
C SER A 466 33.27 21.77 -13.23
N MET A 467 32.61 22.87 -12.86
CA MET A 467 31.16 23.07 -13.00
C MET A 467 30.86 24.13 -14.08
N ASP A 468 31.53 24.02 -15.23
CA ASP A 468 31.44 24.95 -16.36
C ASP A 468 31.08 24.22 -17.67
N GLU A 469 31.20 24.91 -18.81
CA GLU A 469 30.92 24.38 -20.14
C GLU A 469 31.60 23.04 -20.47
N LYS A 470 32.73 22.73 -19.83
CA LYS A 470 33.44 21.45 -20.01
C LYS A 470 32.62 20.24 -19.56
N LEU A 471 31.57 20.42 -18.74
CA LEU A 471 30.62 19.36 -18.38
C LEU A 471 29.70 18.94 -19.53
N THR A 472 29.55 19.77 -20.56
CA THR A 472 28.61 19.51 -21.67
C THR A 472 28.96 18.23 -22.42
N ALA A 473 30.22 18.02 -22.78
CA ALA A 473 30.65 16.85 -23.55
C ALA A 473 30.53 15.53 -22.75
N PRO A 474 31.01 15.42 -21.49
CA PRO A 474 30.76 14.25 -20.65
C PRO A 474 29.26 13.98 -20.43
N SER A 475 28.44 15.02 -20.24
CA SER A 475 26.98 14.93 -20.10
C SER A 475 26.30 14.39 -21.37
N GLN A 476 26.74 14.84 -22.56
CA GLN A 476 26.23 14.35 -23.84
C GLN A 476 26.68 12.91 -24.13
N ALA A 477 27.95 12.60 -23.83
CA ALA A 477 28.48 11.24 -23.93
C ALA A 477 27.70 10.27 -23.04
N MET A 478 27.37 10.69 -21.81
CA MET A 478 26.52 9.92 -20.90
C MET A 478 25.15 9.65 -21.50
N ASN A 479 24.45 10.67 -21.98
CA ASN A 479 23.16 10.49 -22.65
C ASN A 479 23.26 9.51 -23.83
N GLY A 480 24.30 9.63 -24.68
CA GLY A 480 24.54 8.70 -25.78
C GLY A 480 24.70 7.24 -25.32
N GLN A 481 25.45 7.00 -24.25
CA GLN A 481 25.64 5.65 -23.69
C GLN A 481 24.36 5.10 -23.04
N VAL A 482 23.57 5.93 -22.37
CA VAL A 482 22.27 5.53 -21.81
C VAL A 482 21.29 5.15 -22.93
N GLN A 483 21.24 5.90 -24.04
CA GLN A 483 20.41 5.55 -25.20
C GLN A 483 20.87 4.26 -25.89
N ALA A 484 22.19 4.06 -26.05
CA ALA A 484 22.74 2.82 -26.57
C ALA A 484 22.44 1.62 -25.65
N ALA A 485 22.48 1.86 -24.33
CA ALA A 485 22.13 0.86 -23.35
C ALA A 485 20.66 0.47 -23.43
N LEU A 486 19.76 1.44 -23.55
CA LEU A 486 18.32 1.21 -23.73
C LEU A 486 18.05 0.28 -24.92
N ASN A 487 18.62 0.57 -26.08
CA ASN A 487 18.44 -0.24 -27.29
C ASN A 487 18.98 -1.66 -27.14
N THR A 488 20.15 -1.81 -26.53
CA THR A 488 20.79 -3.12 -26.35
C THR A 488 20.02 -3.98 -25.37
N LEU A 489 19.66 -3.40 -24.22
CA LEU A 489 18.97 -4.07 -23.13
C LEU A 489 17.56 -4.50 -23.52
N HIS A 490 16.90 -3.72 -24.38
CA HIS A 490 15.61 -4.10 -24.96
C HIS A 490 15.67 -5.41 -25.76
N GLY A 491 16.74 -5.63 -26.54
CA GLY A 491 16.95 -6.90 -27.24
C GLY A 491 17.31 -8.05 -26.30
N VAL A 492 18.11 -7.78 -25.26
CA VAL A 492 18.43 -8.78 -24.23
C VAL A 492 17.18 -9.22 -23.48
N GLU A 493 16.32 -8.28 -23.07
CA GLU A 493 15.06 -8.55 -22.39
C GLU A 493 14.15 -9.45 -23.22
N GLN A 494 14.03 -9.20 -24.53
CA GLN A 494 13.22 -10.04 -25.42
C GLN A 494 13.74 -11.49 -25.53
N ASP A 495 15.06 -11.66 -25.61
CA ASP A 495 15.67 -12.98 -25.68
C ASP A 495 15.45 -13.76 -24.37
N LEU A 496 15.60 -13.09 -23.24
CA LEU A 496 15.37 -13.67 -21.91
C LEU A 496 13.88 -13.93 -21.65
N ALA A 497 12.98 -13.07 -22.12
CA ALA A 497 11.53 -13.27 -21.99
C ALA A 497 11.07 -14.54 -22.73
N ARG A 498 11.61 -14.81 -23.92
CA ARG A 498 11.33 -16.05 -24.66
C ARG A 498 11.82 -17.30 -23.92
N ARG A 499 13.00 -17.23 -23.30
CA ARG A 499 13.53 -18.32 -22.47
C ARG A 499 12.71 -18.53 -21.21
N ALA A 500 12.35 -17.45 -20.52
CA ALA A 500 11.48 -17.48 -19.36
C ALA A 500 10.14 -18.15 -19.67
N GLU A 501 9.53 -17.87 -20.83
CA GLU A 501 8.30 -18.57 -21.23
C GLU A 501 8.50 -20.08 -21.42
N GLN A 502 9.59 -20.49 -22.08
CA GLN A 502 9.91 -21.93 -22.22
C GLN A 502 10.17 -22.58 -20.85
N ALA A 503 10.86 -21.87 -19.96
CA ALA A 503 11.11 -22.29 -18.59
C ALA A 503 9.80 -22.49 -17.81
N ARG A 504 8.82 -21.58 -17.93
CA ARG A 504 7.48 -21.74 -17.33
C ARG A 504 6.78 -22.99 -17.82
N LEU A 505 6.71 -23.19 -19.14
CA LEU A 505 6.06 -24.36 -19.72
C LEU A 505 6.72 -25.67 -19.28
N ASN A 506 8.04 -25.66 -19.10
CA ASN A 506 8.78 -26.82 -18.60
C ASN A 506 8.52 -27.07 -17.10
N LEU A 507 8.47 -26.01 -16.28
CA LEU A 507 8.15 -26.09 -14.85
C LEU A 507 6.72 -26.57 -14.63
N ASP A 508 5.75 -26.01 -15.35
CA ASP A 508 4.34 -26.38 -15.27
C ASP A 508 4.16 -27.88 -15.52
N LYS A 509 4.70 -28.38 -16.64
CA LYS A 509 4.69 -29.82 -16.98
C LYS A 509 5.34 -30.72 -15.91
N LYS A 510 6.41 -30.26 -15.27
CA LYS A 510 7.15 -31.05 -14.26
C LYS A 510 6.54 -30.97 -12.87
N SER A 511 5.86 -29.87 -12.54
CA SER A 511 5.23 -29.67 -11.23
C SER A 511 4.01 -30.57 -11.05
N GLU A 512 3.25 -30.80 -12.14
CA GLU A 512 1.95 -31.46 -12.19
C GLU A 512 0.90 -30.86 -11.22
N PRO A 513 -0.41 -30.98 -11.53
CA PRO A 513 -1.46 -30.51 -10.63
C PRO A 513 -1.63 -31.43 -9.41
N SER A 514 -2.25 -30.92 -8.35
CA SER A 514 -2.37 -31.63 -7.07
C SER A 514 -3.29 -32.85 -7.17
N PHE A 515 -4.30 -32.81 -8.04
CA PHE A 515 -5.13 -33.99 -8.28
C PHE A 515 -4.35 -35.17 -8.90
N ALA A 516 -3.23 -34.92 -9.61
CA ALA A 516 -2.39 -35.98 -10.16
C ALA A 516 -1.70 -36.79 -9.05
N ASP A 517 -1.44 -36.16 -7.90
CA ASP A 517 -0.93 -36.87 -6.73
C ASP A 517 -1.93 -37.90 -6.19
N VAL A 518 -3.22 -37.54 -6.14
CA VAL A 518 -4.31 -38.45 -5.73
C VAL A 518 -4.47 -39.61 -6.72
N GLN A 519 -4.39 -39.33 -8.03
CA GLN A 519 -4.43 -40.38 -9.05
C GLN A 519 -3.31 -41.41 -8.87
N GLU A 520 -2.09 -40.95 -8.61
CA GLU A 520 -0.94 -41.83 -8.43
C GLU A 520 -1.09 -42.70 -7.17
N VAL A 521 -1.66 -42.16 -6.09
CA VAL A 521 -2.03 -42.96 -4.91
C VAL A 521 -3.02 -44.06 -5.29
N GLY A 522 -4.08 -43.73 -6.03
CA GLY A 522 -5.06 -44.70 -6.52
C GLY A 522 -4.42 -45.80 -7.37
N ARG A 523 -3.50 -45.45 -8.28
CA ARG A 523 -2.76 -46.44 -9.08
C ARG A 523 -1.95 -47.41 -8.22
N ARG A 524 -1.26 -46.91 -7.18
CA ARG A 524 -0.46 -47.75 -6.28
C ARG A 524 -1.31 -48.67 -5.40
N VAL A 525 -2.43 -48.17 -4.88
CA VAL A 525 -3.40 -48.98 -4.13
C VAL A 525 -3.98 -50.08 -5.02
N LYS A 526 -4.30 -49.77 -6.27
CA LYS A 526 -4.77 -50.77 -7.24
C LYS A 526 -3.71 -51.83 -7.52
N ALA A 527 -2.46 -51.42 -7.77
CA ALA A 527 -1.36 -52.35 -8.00
C ALA A 527 -1.10 -53.26 -6.79
N LEU A 528 -1.20 -52.73 -5.56
CA LEU A 528 -1.10 -53.50 -4.34
C LEU A 528 -2.23 -54.53 -4.22
N ALA A 529 -3.47 -54.13 -4.50
CA ALA A 529 -4.62 -55.03 -4.46
C ALA A 529 -4.51 -56.16 -5.50
N GLU A 530 -3.99 -55.86 -6.70
CA GLU A 530 -3.72 -56.87 -7.74
C GLU A 530 -2.60 -57.84 -7.34
N LEU A 531 -1.59 -57.39 -6.58
CA LEU A 531 -0.56 -58.26 -6.02
C LEU A 531 -1.14 -59.18 -4.94
N GLN A 532 -1.94 -58.63 -4.03
CA GLN A 532 -2.62 -59.39 -2.97
C GLN A 532 -3.57 -60.45 -3.52
N ALA A 533 -4.29 -60.14 -4.60
CA ALA A 533 -5.20 -61.06 -5.26
C ALA A 533 -4.50 -62.28 -5.89
N LYS A 534 -3.19 -62.19 -6.18
CA LYS A 534 -2.43 -63.32 -6.73
C LYS A 534 -2.10 -64.40 -5.68
N ASP A 535 -2.29 -64.13 -4.38
CA ASP A 535 -2.01 -65.04 -3.25
C ASP A 535 -0.67 -65.79 -3.38
N GLU A 536 0.38 -65.08 -3.77
CA GLU A 536 1.69 -65.69 -3.98
C GLU A 536 2.37 -65.95 -2.62
N LYS A 537 2.29 -67.19 -2.14
CA LYS A 537 2.80 -67.58 -0.80
C LYS A 537 4.33 -67.71 -0.72
N SER A 538 5.05 -67.44 -1.81
CA SER A 538 6.51 -67.44 -1.83
C SER A 538 7.04 -66.32 -0.92
N GLU A 539 8.20 -66.54 -0.30
CA GLU A 539 8.86 -65.52 0.53
C GLU A 539 9.15 -64.25 -0.27
N ALA A 540 9.56 -64.40 -1.54
CA ALA A 540 9.74 -63.31 -2.48
C ALA A 540 8.43 -62.55 -2.79
N GLY A 541 7.31 -63.27 -2.94
CA GLY A 541 5.99 -62.70 -3.16
C GLY A 541 5.52 -61.85 -1.97
N ARG A 542 5.67 -62.39 -0.75
CA ARG A 542 5.35 -61.66 0.49
C ARG A 542 6.21 -60.42 0.70
N LEU A 543 7.52 -60.51 0.40
CA LEU A 543 8.42 -59.37 0.48
C LEU A 543 8.00 -58.26 -0.50
N LYS A 544 7.70 -58.63 -1.74
CA LYS A 544 7.25 -57.70 -2.80
C LYS A 544 5.92 -57.02 -2.46
N GLU A 545 4.99 -57.75 -1.85
CA GLU A 545 3.73 -57.19 -1.35
C GLU A 545 4.00 -56.15 -0.24
N LYS A 546 4.81 -56.51 0.76
CA LYS A 546 5.19 -55.60 1.85
C LYS A 546 5.84 -54.32 1.32
N GLU A 547 6.80 -54.45 0.40
CA GLU A 547 7.48 -53.31 -0.22
C GLU A 547 6.51 -52.42 -1.00
N SER A 548 5.59 -53.01 -1.74
CA SER A 548 4.57 -52.28 -2.50
C SER A 548 3.61 -51.54 -1.57
N SER A 549 3.25 -52.15 -0.42
CA SER A 549 2.42 -51.53 0.61
C SER A 549 3.11 -50.32 1.25
N GLU A 550 4.38 -50.46 1.65
CA GLU A 550 5.16 -49.34 2.21
C GLU A 550 5.31 -48.19 1.20
N ARG A 551 5.55 -48.51 -0.08
CA ARG A 551 5.65 -47.50 -1.16
C ARG A 551 4.32 -46.84 -1.48
N ALA A 552 3.19 -47.54 -1.34
CA ALA A 552 1.86 -46.96 -1.48
C ALA A 552 1.56 -46.01 -0.31
N LEU A 553 1.86 -46.43 0.93
CA LEU A 553 1.69 -45.62 2.13
C LEU A 553 2.55 -44.35 2.10
N ALA A 554 3.84 -44.47 1.74
CA ALA A 554 4.73 -43.32 1.63
C ALA A 554 4.22 -42.31 0.60
N ARG A 555 3.79 -42.79 -0.58
CA ARG A 555 3.21 -41.93 -1.63
C ARG A 555 1.92 -41.26 -1.17
N TRP A 556 1.08 -41.96 -0.42
CA TRP A 556 -0.15 -41.40 0.14
C TRP A 556 0.13 -40.26 1.10
N LYS A 557 1.06 -40.48 2.06
CA LYS A 557 1.49 -39.44 3.01
C LYS A 557 2.07 -38.24 2.27
N ALA A 558 2.89 -38.45 1.25
CA ALA A 558 3.44 -37.37 0.43
C ALA A 558 2.34 -36.58 -0.30
N ALA A 559 1.37 -37.25 -0.94
CA ALA A 559 0.25 -36.61 -1.63
C ALA A 559 -0.60 -35.73 -0.69
N ARG A 560 -0.85 -36.20 0.53
CA ARG A 560 -1.51 -35.38 1.58
C ARG A 560 -0.71 -34.11 1.87
N VAL A 561 0.59 -34.26 2.15
CA VAL A 561 1.46 -33.13 2.50
C VAL A 561 1.59 -32.14 1.32
N GLN A 562 1.55 -32.60 0.07
CA GLN A 562 1.53 -31.69 -1.10
C GLN A 562 0.29 -30.78 -1.12
N LEU A 563 -0.89 -31.31 -0.78
CA LEU A 563 -2.13 -30.52 -0.73
C LEU A 563 -2.08 -29.45 0.38
N GLU A 564 -1.54 -29.80 1.55
CA GLU A 564 -1.34 -28.85 2.64
C GLU A 564 -0.27 -27.80 2.31
N ALA A 565 0.82 -28.21 1.66
CA ALA A 565 1.85 -27.29 1.20
C ALA A 565 1.32 -26.33 0.15
N ARG A 566 0.45 -26.79 -0.75
CA ARG A 566 -0.25 -25.92 -1.70
C ARG A 566 -1.07 -24.86 -0.96
N ALA A 567 -1.84 -25.24 0.05
CA ALA A 567 -2.59 -24.29 0.87
C ALA A 567 -1.66 -23.25 1.52
N ALA A 568 -0.56 -23.67 2.13
CA ALA A 568 0.38 -22.76 2.80
C ALA A 568 1.10 -21.80 1.83
N VAL A 569 1.33 -22.21 0.58
CA VAL A 569 1.91 -21.36 -0.46
C VAL A 569 0.89 -20.34 -0.98
N GLU A 570 -0.37 -20.75 -1.16
CA GLU A 570 -1.46 -19.84 -1.55
C GLU A 570 -1.76 -18.80 -0.46
N GLU A 571 -1.65 -19.18 0.81
CA GLU A 571 -1.97 -18.36 1.98
C GLU A 571 -1.06 -17.15 2.15
N VAL A 572 0.21 -17.24 1.72
CA VAL A 572 1.19 -16.14 1.88
C VAL A 572 1.16 -15.11 0.75
N ARG A 573 0.39 -15.37 -0.31
CA ARG A 573 0.28 -14.46 -1.46
C ARG A 573 -0.40 -13.17 -1.07
N LYS A 574 -0.01 -12.07 -1.71
CA LYS A 574 -0.69 -10.78 -1.58
C LYS A 574 -2.14 -10.81 -2.10
N ASP A 575 -2.36 -11.57 -3.17
CA ASP A 575 -3.66 -11.84 -3.81
C ASP A 575 -4.23 -13.20 -3.40
N SER A 576 -3.97 -13.65 -2.16
CA SER A 576 -4.45 -14.95 -1.69
C SER A 576 -5.96 -15.09 -1.87
N ASP A 577 -6.39 -16.21 -2.47
CA ASP A 577 -7.77 -16.66 -2.48
C ASP A 577 -8.02 -17.53 -1.24
N PRO A 578 -8.74 -17.03 -0.21
CA PRO A 578 -8.98 -17.79 1.01
C PRO A 578 -9.69 -19.12 0.78
N PHE A 579 -10.56 -19.20 -0.23
CA PHE A 579 -11.25 -20.44 -0.56
C PHE A 579 -10.27 -21.45 -1.16
N PHE A 580 -9.31 -21.02 -1.97
CA PHE A 580 -8.30 -21.94 -2.51
C PHE A 580 -7.44 -22.56 -1.41
N VAL A 581 -7.07 -21.74 -0.41
CA VAL A 581 -6.33 -22.20 0.77
C VAL A 581 -7.16 -23.24 1.54
N ALA A 582 -8.43 -22.93 1.83
CA ALA A 582 -9.33 -23.81 2.56
C ALA A 582 -9.61 -25.12 1.80
N ASP A 583 -9.85 -25.05 0.49
CA ASP A 583 -10.19 -26.18 -0.37
C ASP A 583 -9.00 -27.12 -0.59
N SER A 584 -7.80 -26.57 -0.78
CA SER A 584 -6.56 -27.37 -0.84
C SER A 584 -6.32 -28.11 0.48
N SER A 585 -6.51 -27.42 1.61
CA SER A 585 -6.40 -28.01 2.94
C SER A 585 -7.46 -29.09 3.19
N LEU A 586 -8.69 -28.87 2.75
CA LEU A 586 -9.78 -29.84 2.84
C LEU A 586 -9.47 -31.09 2.03
N GLY A 587 -8.89 -30.95 0.83
CA GLY A 587 -8.38 -32.08 0.05
C GLY A 587 -7.33 -32.90 0.79
N GLY A 588 -6.38 -32.24 1.47
CA GLY A 588 -5.39 -32.90 2.32
C GLY A 588 -6.04 -33.70 3.47
N ARG A 589 -6.99 -33.09 4.18
CA ARG A 589 -7.72 -33.78 5.26
C ARG A 589 -8.57 -34.94 4.76
N ALA A 590 -9.20 -34.82 3.59
CA ALA A 590 -9.90 -35.93 2.96
C ALA A 590 -8.93 -37.09 2.66
N MET A 591 -7.74 -36.80 2.13
CA MET A 591 -6.70 -37.81 1.92
C MET A 591 -6.26 -38.49 3.22
N GLN A 592 -6.18 -37.76 4.33
CA GLN A 592 -5.88 -38.35 5.65
C GLN A 592 -7.02 -39.25 6.12
N SER A 593 -8.27 -38.79 6.03
CA SER A 593 -9.44 -39.57 6.45
C SER A 593 -9.57 -40.88 5.68
N VAL A 594 -9.36 -40.84 4.36
CA VAL A 594 -9.38 -42.06 3.53
C VAL A 594 -8.22 -43.01 3.89
N LEU A 595 -7.05 -42.47 4.27
CA LEU A 595 -5.93 -43.28 4.76
C LEU A 595 -6.28 -43.95 6.09
N ASP A 596 -6.84 -43.21 7.04
CA ASP A 596 -7.23 -43.72 8.35
C ASP A 596 -8.26 -44.85 8.20
N ASP A 597 -9.30 -44.64 7.38
CA ASP A 597 -10.29 -45.66 7.02
C ASP A 597 -9.65 -46.90 6.37
N HIS A 598 -8.71 -46.72 5.46
CA HIS A 598 -8.00 -47.82 4.80
C HIS A 598 -7.15 -48.63 5.78
N THR A 599 -6.46 -47.96 6.71
CA THR A 599 -5.64 -48.63 7.73
C THR A 599 -6.49 -49.37 8.76
N ALA A 600 -7.64 -48.81 9.15
CA ALA A 600 -8.57 -49.43 10.09
C ALA A 600 -9.34 -50.61 9.47
N THR A 601 -9.77 -50.48 8.22
CA THR A 601 -10.53 -51.53 7.49
C THR A 601 -10.05 -51.64 6.04
N PRO A 602 -9.00 -52.44 5.76
CA PRO A 602 -8.42 -52.56 4.42
C PRO A 602 -9.41 -53.14 3.40
N LYS A 603 -10.05 -52.27 2.61
CA LYS A 603 -10.96 -52.65 1.52
C LYS A 603 -10.61 -51.90 0.25
N ALA A 604 -9.76 -52.49 -0.59
CA ALA A 604 -9.21 -51.84 -1.78
C ALA A 604 -10.28 -51.27 -2.72
N ALA A 605 -11.36 -52.00 -3.01
CA ALA A 605 -12.43 -51.53 -3.89
C ALA A 605 -13.09 -50.23 -3.39
N ARG A 606 -13.50 -50.19 -2.12
CA ARG A 606 -14.07 -48.99 -1.47
C ARG A 606 -13.05 -47.85 -1.38
N THR A 607 -11.79 -48.19 -1.12
CA THR A 607 -10.69 -47.21 -1.05
C THR A 607 -10.50 -46.51 -2.39
N LEU A 608 -10.46 -47.27 -3.49
CA LEU A 608 -10.31 -46.74 -4.85
C LEU A 608 -11.51 -45.90 -5.29
N GLU A 609 -12.73 -46.31 -4.94
CA GLU A 609 -13.94 -45.52 -5.16
C GLU A 609 -13.85 -44.16 -4.45
N THR A 610 -13.45 -44.16 -3.17
CA THR A 610 -13.33 -42.93 -2.38
C THR A 610 -12.21 -42.03 -2.88
N LEU A 611 -11.05 -42.59 -3.26
CA LEU A 611 -9.95 -41.83 -3.88
C LEU A 611 -10.37 -41.19 -5.21
N THR A 612 -11.25 -41.83 -5.98
CA THR A 612 -11.80 -41.26 -7.23
C THR A 612 -12.70 -40.05 -6.94
N ILE A 613 -13.48 -40.10 -5.85
CA ILE A 613 -14.28 -38.94 -5.40
C ILE A 613 -13.36 -37.78 -5.00
N VAL A 614 -12.32 -38.06 -4.21
CA VAL A 614 -11.35 -37.04 -3.77
C VAL A 614 -10.63 -36.44 -4.98
N GLU A 615 -10.17 -37.27 -5.91
CA GLU A 615 -9.49 -36.84 -7.13
C GLU A 615 -10.34 -35.92 -7.99
N LYS A 616 -11.60 -36.30 -8.24
CA LYS A 616 -12.54 -35.49 -9.01
C LYS A 616 -12.80 -34.15 -8.32
N ALA A 617 -13.03 -34.15 -7.01
CA ALA A 617 -13.31 -32.94 -6.26
C ALA A 617 -12.11 -31.98 -6.21
N VAL A 618 -10.91 -32.49 -5.91
CA VAL A 618 -9.67 -31.69 -5.92
C VAL A 618 -9.40 -31.13 -7.31
N ARG A 619 -9.60 -31.91 -8.38
CA ARG A 619 -9.49 -31.39 -9.76
C ARG A 619 -10.45 -30.23 -9.99
N THR A 620 -11.74 -30.40 -9.68
CA THR A 620 -12.75 -29.37 -9.89
C THR A 620 -12.42 -28.09 -9.14
N LEU A 621 -12.03 -28.19 -7.86
CA LEU A 621 -11.64 -27.04 -7.04
C LEU A 621 -10.39 -26.35 -7.60
N GLU A 622 -9.31 -27.10 -7.83
CA GLU A 622 -8.05 -26.55 -8.35
C GLU A 622 -8.25 -25.86 -9.72
N THR A 623 -8.99 -26.47 -10.64
CA THR A 623 -9.29 -25.85 -11.95
C THR A 623 -10.12 -24.57 -11.80
N GLY A 624 -11.08 -24.55 -10.87
CA GLY A 624 -11.91 -23.37 -10.62
C GLY A 624 -11.13 -22.20 -10.02
N HIS A 625 -10.23 -22.46 -9.08
CA HIS A 625 -9.35 -21.41 -8.54
C HIS A 625 -8.36 -20.88 -9.59
N LEU A 626 -7.85 -21.73 -10.48
CA LEU A 626 -7.00 -21.28 -11.60
C LEU A 626 -7.79 -20.38 -12.58
N LEU A 627 -9.09 -20.62 -12.76
CA LEU A 627 -9.96 -19.73 -13.53
C LEU A 627 -10.21 -18.39 -12.80
N ALA A 628 -10.35 -18.41 -11.47
CA ALA A 628 -10.48 -17.21 -10.65
C ALA A 628 -9.21 -16.34 -10.66
N GLU A 629 -8.02 -16.97 -10.59
CA GLU A 629 -6.73 -16.31 -10.69
C GLU A 629 -6.56 -15.62 -12.05
N LEU A 630 -6.95 -16.30 -13.14
CA LEU A 630 -6.96 -15.70 -14.48
C LEU A 630 -7.90 -14.49 -14.55
N SER A 631 -9.10 -14.59 -13.96
CA SER A 631 -10.06 -13.48 -13.91
C SER A 631 -9.49 -12.26 -13.21
N THR A 632 -8.86 -12.47 -12.05
CA THR A 632 -8.23 -11.43 -11.24
C THR A 632 -7.06 -10.79 -11.98
N SER A 633 -6.14 -11.59 -12.52
CA SER A 633 -4.97 -11.10 -13.26
C SER A 633 -5.37 -10.29 -14.51
N LEU A 634 -6.44 -10.69 -15.18
CA LEU A 634 -6.95 -9.99 -16.35
C LEU A 634 -7.57 -8.64 -15.99
N ARG A 635 -8.25 -8.56 -14.84
CA ARG A 635 -8.77 -7.29 -14.30
C ARG A 635 -7.63 -6.35 -13.92
N GLU A 636 -6.62 -6.85 -13.21
CA GLU A 636 -5.42 -6.07 -12.86
C GLU A 636 -4.70 -5.54 -14.09
N LEU A 637 -4.54 -6.36 -15.14
CA LEU A 637 -3.96 -5.93 -16.41
C LEU A 637 -4.84 -4.86 -17.09
N SER A 638 -6.16 -5.03 -17.08
CA SER A 638 -7.10 -4.04 -17.63
C SER A 638 -7.00 -2.69 -16.93
N GLU A 639 -6.97 -2.69 -15.59
CA GLU A 639 -6.83 -1.49 -14.77
C GLU A 639 -5.46 -0.83 -14.98
N GLY A 640 -4.39 -1.63 -15.02
CA GLY A 640 -3.05 -1.17 -15.35
C GLY A 640 -2.99 -0.52 -16.74
N GLU A 641 -3.70 -1.08 -17.72
CA GLU A 641 -3.83 -0.51 -19.06
C GLU A 641 -4.67 0.78 -19.08
N ARG A 642 -5.70 0.89 -18.25
CA ARG A 642 -6.58 2.06 -18.20
C ARG A 642 -5.90 3.27 -17.54
N TRP A 643 -5.33 3.04 -16.36
CA TRP A 643 -4.92 4.10 -15.43
C TRP A 643 -3.41 4.38 -15.43
N ASN A 644 -2.56 3.37 -15.69
CA ASN A 644 -1.10 3.47 -15.53
C ASN A 644 -0.32 3.63 -16.85
N ALA A 645 -0.84 4.49 -17.73
CA ALA A 645 -0.39 4.61 -19.11
C ALA A 645 1.02 5.15 -19.36
N SER A 646 1.58 5.88 -18.41
CA SER A 646 2.87 6.56 -18.54
C SER A 646 4.05 5.72 -18.03
N THR A 647 3.81 4.54 -17.45
CA THR A 647 4.85 3.71 -16.83
C THR A 647 5.59 2.81 -17.84
N GLY A 648 6.88 2.53 -17.60
CA GLY A 648 7.68 1.60 -18.42
C GLY A 648 7.05 0.21 -18.57
N ASN A 649 6.19 -0.19 -17.63
CA ASN A 649 5.50 -1.48 -17.57
C ASN A 649 4.67 -1.81 -18.81
N ARG A 650 4.11 -0.82 -19.53
CA ARG A 650 3.33 -1.09 -20.74
C ARG A 650 4.12 -1.78 -21.85
N THR A 651 5.42 -1.47 -21.96
CA THR A 651 6.31 -2.06 -22.98
C THR A 651 7.10 -3.25 -22.46
N THR A 652 7.29 -3.34 -21.14
CA THR A 652 8.10 -4.39 -20.51
C THR A 652 7.23 -5.49 -19.92
N ARG A 653 6.45 -5.20 -18.88
CA ARG A 653 5.72 -6.20 -18.07
C ARG A 653 4.38 -6.64 -18.67
N HIS A 654 3.52 -5.70 -19.06
CA HIS A 654 2.14 -6.01 -19.51
C HIS A 654 2.08 -7.02 -20.67
N PRO A 655 2.97 -6.96 -21.68
CA PRO A 655 3.00 -7.98 -22.72
C PRO A 655 3.30 -9.39 -22.19
N LYS A 656 4.09 -9.50 -21.12
CA LYS A 656 4.52 -10.77 -20.53
C LYS A 656 3.42 -11.37 -19.65
N ASP A 657 2.72 -10.52 -18.92
CA ASP A 657 1.53 -10.93 -18.16
C ASP A 657 0.42 -11.41 -19.11
N TRP A 658 0.21 -10.70 -20.23
CA TRP A 658 -0.68 -11.17 -21.29
C TRP A 658 -0.22 -12.50 -21.91
N GLN A 659 1.07 -12.64 -22.21
CA GLN A 659 1.61 -13.88 -22.81
C GLN A 659 1.36 -15.09 -21.90
N TRP A 660 1.60 -14.94 -20.59
CA TRP A 660 1.29 -15.98 -19.59
C TRP A 660 -0.21 -16.34 -19.58
N MET A 661 -1.10 -15.34 -19.61
CA MET A 661 -2.55 -15.58 -19.69
C MET A 661 -2.99 -16.25 -21.01
N ASP A 662 -2.45 -15.80 -22.16
CA ASP A 662 -2.77 -16.39 -23.47
C ASP A 662 -2.25 -17.83 -23.58
N ALA A 663 -1.11 -18.14 -22.95
CA ALA A 663 -0.59 -19.50 -22.82
C ALA A 663 -1.49 -20.37 -21.94
N ARG A 664 -1.91 -19.89 -20.76
CA ARG A 664 -2.83 -20.62 -19.88
C ARG A 664 -4.16 -20.95 -20.56
N MET A 665 -4.67 -20.04 -21.40
CA MET A 665 -5.90 -20.23 -22.17
C MET A 665 -5.80 -21.27 -23.29
N THR A 666 -4.61 -21.83 -23.54
CA THR A 666 -4.47 -22.98 -24.46
C THR A 666 -4.92 -24.30 -23.85
N THR A 667 -4.75 -24.50 -22.53
CA THR A 667 -5.08 -25.77 -21.85
C THR A 667 -6.32 -25.66 -20.96
N LEU A 668 -6.56 -24.49 -20.37
CA LEU A 668 -7.64 -24.28 -19.40
C LEU A 668 -9.04 -24.73 -19.88
N PRO A 669 -9.47 -24.47 -21.14
CA PRO A 669 -10.77 -24.94 -21.60
C PRO A 669 -10.95 -26.47 -21.56
N ASP A 670 -9.91 -27.24 -21.85
CA ASP A 670 -9.98 -28.70 -21.81
C ASP A 670 -9.90 -29.23 -20.37
N GLU A 671 -9.14 -28.54 -19.50
CA GLU A 671 -9.15 -28.80 -18.06
C GLU A 671 -10.53 -28.55 -17.43
N LEU A 672 -11.21 -27.45 -17.83
CA LEU A 672 -12.57 -27.13 -17.39
C LEU A 672 -13.56 -28.23 -17.80
N LYS A 673 -13.48 -28.73 -19.04
CA LYS A 673 -14.29 -29.88 -19.49
C LYS A 673 -14.01 -31.12 -18.65
N ALA A 674 -12.73 -31.43 -18.41
CA ALA A 674 -12.32 -32.56 -17.59
C ALA A 674 -12.74 -32.44 -16.11
N ALA A 675 -12.96 -31.21 -15.64
CA ALA A 675 -13.48 -30.88 -14.31
C ALA A 675 -15.02 -30.83 -14.23
N GLY A 676 -15.72 -31.07 -15.33
CA GLY A 676 -17.18 -31.17 -15.38
C GLY A 676 -17.92 -29.97 -15.97
N MET A 677 -17.21 -28.94 -16.45
CA MET A 677 -17.85 -27.82 -17.14
C MET A 677 -18.53 -28.30 -18.43
N PRO A 678 -19.74 -27.81 -18.76
CA PRO A 678 -20.38 -28.10 -20.04
C PRO A 678 -19.45 -27.78 -21.23
N PRO A 679 -19.28 -28.70 -22.20
CA PRO A 679 -18.36 -28.49 -23.32
C PRO A 679 -18.65 -27.23 -24.14
N GLU A 680 -19.92 -26.85 -24.24
CA GLU A 680 -20.36 -25.63 -24.93
C GLU A 680 -19.82 -24.37 -24.25
N ALA A 681 -19.89 -24.30 -22.92
CA ALA A 681 -19.41 -23.17 -22.13
C ALA A 681 -17.88 -23.03 -22.20
N ALA A 682 -17.16 -24.14 -22.00
CA ALA A 682 -15.70 -24.16 -22.15
C ALA A 682 -15.24 -23.78 -23.57
N THR A 683 -15.97 -24.25 -24.60
CA THR A 683 -15.67 -23.90 -26.00
C THR A 683 -16.00 -22.43 -26.29
N ALA A 684 -17.08 -21.89 -25.72
CA ALA A 684 -17.43 -20.48 -25.84
C ALA A 684 -16.35 -19.58 -25.24
N LEU A 685 -15.81 -19.93 -24.06
CA LEU A 685 -14.69 -19.22 -23.44
C LEU A 685 -13.46 -19.18 -24.38
N SER A 686 -13.05 -20.33 -24.92
CA SER A 686 -11.93 -20.41 -25.86
C SER A 686 -12.18 -19.59 -27.13
N ARG A 687 -13.41 -19.65 -27.68
CA ARG A 687 -13.80 -18.92 -28.89
C ARG A 687 -13.78 -17.41 -28.67
N ASN A 688 -14.29 -16.93 -27.53
CA ASN A 688 -14.30 -15.51 -27.21
C ASN A 688 -12.88 -14.98 -26.97
N TRP A 689 -12.02 -15.76 -26.30
CA TRP A 689 -10.60 -15.45 -26.13
C TRP A 689 -9.82 -15.36 -27.45
N ARG A 690 -10.14 -16.24 -28.42
CA ARG A 690 -9.60 -16.21 -29.78
C ARG A 690 -10.46 -15.34 -30.74
N GLY A 691 -11.35 -14.52 -30.20
CA GLY A 691 -12.20 -13.61 -30.95
C GLY A 691 -11.57 -12.24 -31.18
N PRO A 692 -12.32 -11.28 -31.76
CA PRO A 692 -11.79 -9.96 -32.14
C PRO A 692 -11.11 -9.19 -31.00
N ALA A 693 -11.65 -9.27 -29.77
CA ALA A 693 -11.07 -8.59 -28.61
C ALA A 693 -9.71 -9.18 -28.22
N GLY A 694 -9.61 -10.51 -28.10
CA GLY A 694 -8.35 -11.19 -27.79
C GLY A 694 -7.32 -11.10 -28.90
N ASP A 695 -7.74 -11.10 -30.16
CA ASP A 695 -6.84 -10.88 -31.30
C ASP A 695 -6.30 -9.44 -31.33
N ALA A 696 -7.11 -8.45 -30.97
CA ALA A 696 -6.66 -7.07 -30.84
C ALA A 696 -5.63 -6.91 -29.72
N VAL A 697 -5.88 -7.50 -28.54
CA VAL A 697 -4.92 -7.51 -27.43
C VAL A 697 -3.63 -8.22 -27.83
N ARG A 698 -3.71 -9.43 -28.39
CA ARG A 698 -2.54 -10.22 -28.80
C ARG A 698 -1.69 -9.48 -29.82
N ARG A 699 -2.31 -8.89 -30.83
CA ARG A 699 -1.62 -8.06 -31.83
C ARG A 699 -0.90 -6.89 -31.16
N GLU A 700 -1.61 -6.11 -30.34
CA GLU A 700 -1.02 -4.95 -29.70
C GLU A 700 0.12 -5.34 -28.74
N MET A 701 -0.09 -6.34 -27.88
CA MET A 701 0.94 -6.80 -26.93
C MET A 701 2.19 -7.31 -27.65
N ASN A 702 2.01 -7.99 -28.78
CA ASN A 702 3.11 -8.44 -29.62
C ASN A 702 3.84 -7.27 -30.28
N GLU A 703 3.24 -6.11 -30.54
CA GLU A 703 3.89 -4.97 -31.20
C GLU A 703 4.64 -4.03 -30.24
N ARG A 704 4.40 -4.15 -28.92
CA ARG A 704 4.97 -3.25 -27.90
C ARG A 704 6.46 -3.44 -27.64
N HIS A 705 7.05 -4.48 -28.22
CA HIS A 705 8.48 -4.72 -28.23
C HIS A 705 9.21 -3.84 -29.27
N HIS A 706 8.54 -2.97 -30.03
CA HIS A 706 9.21 -2.04 -30.94
C HIS A 706 9.59 -0.73 -30.21
N PRO A 707 10.90 -0.39 -30.10
CA PRO A 707 11.39 0.70 -29.22
C PRO A 707 10.88 2.10 -29.58
N ASN A 708 10.47 2.33 -30.84
CA ASN A 708 9.98 3.63 -31.32
C ASN A 708 8.45 3.70 -31.46
N ARG A 709 7.73 2.66 -31.04
CA ARG A 709 6.27 2.59 -31.17
C ARG A 709 5.61 2.97 -29.85
N ASN A 710 4.68 3.91 -29.89
CA ASN A 710 3.81 4.20 -28.76
C ASN A 710 2.74 3.11 -28.60
N PRO A 711 2.66 2.45 -27.42
CA PRO A 711 1.64 1.45 -27.14
C PRO A 711 0.23 2.01 -27.25
N GLN A 712 -0.67 1.29 -27.93
CA GLN A 712 -2.09 1.61 -27.97
C GLN A 712 -2.80 0.99 -26.75
N PRO A 713 -3.72 1.71 -26.10
CA PRO A 713 -4.46 1.19 -24.97
C PRO A 713 -5.40 0.05 -25.40
N VAL A 714 -5.44 -1.03 -24.61
CA VAL A 714 -6.30 -2.20 -24.87
C VAL A 714 -7.24 -2.53 -23.71
N ALA A 715 -7.40 -1.61 -22.76
CA ALA A 715 -8.21 -1.79 -21.55
C ALA A 715 -9.64 -2.26 -21.86
N GLN A 716 -10.34 -1.66 -22.83
CA GLN A 716 -11.71 -2.07 -23.20
C GLN A 716 -11.79 -3.50 -23.73
N ASN A 717 -10.77 -3.94 -24.48
CA ASN A 717 -10.71 -5.32 -24.99
C ASN A 717 -10.46 -6.29 -23.82
N LEU A 718 -9.55 -5.94 -22.91
CA LEU A 718 -9.27 -6.73 -21.71
C LEU A 718 -10.48 -6.80 -20.77
N GLU A 719 -11.22 -5.71 -20.60
CA GLU A 719 -12.46 -5.66 -19.81
C GLU A 719 -13.54 -6.58 -20.39
N ARG A 720 -13.68 -6.62 -21.72
CA ARG A 720 -14.58 -7.57 -22.39
C ARG A 720 -14.17 -9.02 -22.12
N LEU A 721 -12.89 -9.34 -22.27
CA LEU A 721 -12.37 -10.69 -21.98
C LEU A 721 -12.54 -11.04 -20.49
N SER A 722 -12.35 -10.07 -19.58
CA SER A 722 -12.59 -10.24 -18.14
C SER A 722 -14.04 -10.58 -17.86
N GLY A 723 -14.99 -9.93 -18.54
CA GLY A 723 -16.41 -10.28 -18.49
C GLY A 723 -16.71 -11.71 -18.96
N ASP A 724 -16.04 -12.17 -20.03
CA ASP A 724 -16.22 -13.54 -20.54
C ASP A 724 -15.65 -14.61 -19.58
N VAL A 725 -14.47 -14.37 -18.99
CA VAL A 725 -13.88 -15.23 -17.96
C VAL A 725 -14.75 -15.22 -16.68
N GLY A 726 -15.27 -14.06 -16.28
CA GLY A 726 -16.15 -13.93 -15.12
C GLY A 726 -17.48 -14.68 -15.26
N LYS A 727 -18.05 -14.71 -16.47
CA LYS A 727 -19.22 -15.56 -16.77
C LYS A 727 -18.89 -17.04 -16.62
N ALA A 728 -17.76 -17.48 -17.20
CA ALA A 728 -17.31 -18.87 -17.06
C ALA A 728 -17.10 -19.25 -15.59
N LEU A 729 -16.55 -18.34 -14.77
CA LEU A 729 -16.37 -18.57 -13.34
C LEU A 729 -17.72 -18.70 -12.61
N THR A 730 -18.70 -17.85 -12.96
CA THR A 730 -20.06 -17.92 -12.40
C THR A 730 -20.76 -19.24 -12.74
N GLU A 731 -20.60 -19.72 -13.98
CA GLU A 731 -21.13 -21.01 -14.42
C GLU A 731 -20.42 -22.20 -13.76
N PHE A 732 -19.15 -22.04 -13.40
CA PHE A 732 -18.33 -23.09 -12.78
C PHE A 732 -18.49 -23.17 -11.25
N ALA A 733 -18.91 -22.07 -10.60
CA ALA A 733 -19.05 -21.99 -9.14
C ALA A 733 -19.91 -23.10 -8.51
N PRO A 734 -21.08 -23.51 -9.07
CA PRO A 734 -21.86 -24.61 -8.51
C PRO A 734 -21.10 -25.95 -8.47
N LEU A 735 -20.24 -26.21 -9.45
CA LEU A 735 -19.42 -27.42 -9.49
C LEU A 735 -18.36 -27.42 -8.38
N MET A 736 -17.78 -26.25 -8.08
CA MET A 736 -16.87 -26.09 -6.95
C MET A 736 -17.58 -26.35 -5.61
N ASP A 737 -18.80 -25.82 -5.44
CA ASP A 737 -19.57 -26.05 -4.22
C ASP A 737 -19.95 -27.52 -4.02
N GLU A 738 -20.31 -28.22 -5.10
CA GLU A 738 -20.56 -29.67 -5.07
C GLU A 738 -19.30 -30.46 -4.72
N ALA A 739 -18.15 -30.09 -5.30
CA ALA A 739 -16.86 -30.69 -5.00
C ALA A 739 -16.45 -30.50 -3.54
N ARG A 740 -16.62 -29.28 -3.00
CA ARG A 740 -16.36 -28.97 -1.58
C ARG A 740 -17.24 -29.81 -0.66
N LYS A 741 -18.54 -29.90 -0.95
CA LYS A 741 -19.48 -30.76 -0.19
C LYS A 741 -19.10 -32.24 -0.27
N ALA A 742 -18.59 -32.71 -1.41
CA ALA A 742 -18.14 -34.08 -1.56
C ALA A 742 -16.94 -34.39 -0.65
N LEU A 743 -15.96 -33.49 -0.56
CA LEU A 743 -14.83 -33.65 0.36
C LEU A 743 -15.25 -33.52 1.83
N GLN A 744 -16.12 -32.56 2.17
CA GLN A 744 -16.62 -32.37 3.54
C GLN A 744 -17.30 -33.62 4.10
N LYS A 745 -18.02 -34.38 3.27
CA LYS A 745 -18.64 -35.66 3.69
C LYS A 745 -17.65 -36.75 4.07
N LEU A 746 -16.38 -36.63 3.64
CA LEU A 746 -15.34 -37.60 3.92
C LEU A 746 -14.52 -37.25 5.16
N VAL A 747 -14.63 -36.03 5.69
CA VAL A 747 -13.80 -35.53 6.78
C VAL A 747 -14.67 -35.38 8.04
N PRO A 748 -14.16 -35.74 9.24
CA PRO A 748 -14.85 -35.43 10.48
C PRO A 748 -15.09 -33.91 10.61
N SER A 749 -16.22 -33.54 11.18
CA SER A 749 -16.52 -32.13 11.45
C SER A 749 -15.50 -31.53 12.42
N LEU A 750 -15.32 -30.20 12.36
CA LEU A 750 -14.44 -29.49 13.28
C LEU A 750 -14.80 -29.75 14.75
N ALA A 751 -16.10 -29.79 15.07
CA ALA A 751 -16.59 -30.15 16.40
C ALA A 751 -16.16 -31.57 16.83
N GLU A 752 -16.29 -32.57 15.95
CA GLU A 752 -15.85 -33.94 16.24
C GLU A 752 -14.32 -34.04 16.42
N ARG A 753 -13.54 -33.26 15.66
CA ARG A 753 -12.08 -33.22 15.83
C ARG A 753 -11.68 -32.58 17.16
N LEU A 754 -12.29 -31.44 17.51
CA LEU A 754 -12.07 -30.76 18.78
C LEU A 754 -12.43 -31.64 19.97
N GLU A 755 -13.56 -32.36 19.90
CA GLU A 755 -13.97 -33.28 20.96
C GLU A 755 -12.99 -34.47 21.09
N LYS A 756 -12.53 -35.05 19.98
CA LYS A 756 -11.50 -36.10 20.02
C LYS A 756 -10.19 -35.61 20.64
N LEU A 757 -9.79 -34.38 20.34
CA LEU A 757 -8.60 -33.76 20.94
C LEU A 757 -8.80 -33.46 22.43
N SER A 758 -10.00 -33.03 22.82
CA SER A 758 -10.38 -32.85 24.23
C SER A 758 -10.25 -34.16 25.01
N ASP A 759 -10.76 -35.27 24.45
CA ASP A 759 -10.64 -36.60 25.03
C ASP A 759 -9.17 -37.06 25.12
N ALA A 760 -8.37 -36.82 24.07
CA ALA A 760 -6.94 -37.14 24.09
C ALA A 760 -6.19 -36.32 25.15
N ALA A 761 -6.49 -35.02 25.26
CA ALA A 761 -5.93 -34.12 26.26
C ALA A 761 -6.34 -34.54 27.70
N LYS A 762 -7.57 -35.05 27.88
CA LYS A 762 -8.05 -35.61 29.14
C LYS A 762 -7.30 -36.89 29.55
N GLU A 763 -7.06 -37.79 28.61
CA GLU A 763 -6.37 -39.05 28.90
C GLU A 763 -4.88 -38.84 29.19
N ILE A 764 -4.21 -37.95 28.45
CA ILE A 764 -2.83 -37.58 28.78
C ILE A 764 -2.76 -36.86 30.12
N GLN A 765 -3.68 -35.92 30.42
CA GLN A 765 -3.78 -35.26 31.73
C GLN A 765 -3.84 -36.26 32.89
N LYS A 766 -4.75 -37.24 32.81
CA LYS A 766 -4.88 -38.29 33.84
C LYS A 766 -3.61 -39.09 34.00
N THR A 767 -2.95 -39.42 32.89
CA THR A 767 -1.71 -40.20 32.92
C THR A 767 -0.57 -39.38 33.52
N THR A 768 -0.43 -38.10 33.14
CA THR A 768 0.56 -37.18 33.70
C THR A 768 0.36 -36.99 35.21
N ALA A 769 -0.86 -36.74 35.66
CA ALA A 769 -1.18 -36.59 37.09
C ALA A 769 -0.87 -37.89 37.88
N ALA A 770 -1.24 -39.04 37.33
CA ALA A 770 -0.91 -40.32 37.95
C ALA A 770 0.60 -40.60 38.02
N GLN A 771 1.39 -40.03 37.12
CA GLN A 771 2.86 -40.11 37.18
C GLN A 771 3.45 -39.08 38.12
N ALA A 772 2.85 -37.90 38.26
CA ALA A 772 3.22 -36.94 39.29
C ALA A 772 3.07 -37.54 40.69
N ASP A 773 1.94 -38.19 40.98
CA ASP A 773 1.68 -38.88 42.26
C ASP A 773 2.71 -40.00 42.58
N LYS A 774 3.25 -40.65 41.55
CA LYS A 774 4.23 -41.74 41.68
C LYS A 774 5.67 -41.26 41.74
N ALA A 775 5.98 -40.10 41.15
CA ALA A 775 7.34 -39.57 41.02
C ALA A 775 8.14 -39.52 42.34
N PRO A 776 7.55 -39.27 43.53
CA PRO A 776 8.27 -39.31 44.81
C PRO A 776 8.69 -40.72 45.24
N GLN A 777 8.06 -41.76 44.68
CA GLN A 777 8.18 -43.17 45.09
C GLN A 777 8.93 -44.03 44.06
N THR A 778 9.17 -43.52 42.85
CA THR A 778 9.90 -44.19 41.76
C THR A 778 11.33 -43.68 41.60
N GLU A 779 12.20 -44.50 41.00
CA GLU A 779 13.55 -44.06 40.63
C GLU A 779 13.49 -42.94 39.59
N ALA A 780 14.28 -41.88 39.79
CA ALA A 780 14.29 -40.72 38.89
C ALA A 780 14.52 -41.08 37.41
N ALA A 781 15.27 -42.14 37.12
CA ALA A 781 15.51 -42.62 35.75
C ALA A 781 14.25 -43.21 35.09
N GLN A 782 13.38 -43.87 35.86
CA GLN A 782 12.10 -44.39 35.36
C GLN A 782 11.11 -43.25 35.10
N THR A 783 10.99 -42.30 36.03
CA THR A 783 10.16 -41.10 35.87
C THR A 783 10.59 -40.28 34.66
N LYS A 784 11.91 -40.18 34.38
CA LYS A 784 12.41 -39.54 33.14
C LYS A 784 11.93 -40.24 31.87
N ALA A 785 12.00 -41.57 31.84
CA ALA A 785 11.58 -42.34 30.68
C ALA A 785 10.06 -42.25 30.45
N GLU A 786 9.27 -42.18 31.51
CA GLU A 786 7.81 -41.99 31.43
C GLU A 786 7.46 -40.56 31.01
N ALA A 787 8.13 -39.55 31.58
CA ALA A 787 7.97 -38.15 31.16
C ALA A 787 8.33 -37.95 29.67
N ALA A 788 9.36 -38.64 29.16
CA ALA A 788 9.72 -38.61 27.74
C ALA A 788 8.63 -39.22 26.84
N LYS A 789 7.95 -40.29 27.28
CA LYS A 789 6.79 -40.85 26.55
C LYS A 789 5.59 -39.92 26.57
N LEU A 790 5.33 -39.28 27.71
CA LEU A 790 4.28 -38.27 27.83
C LEU A 790 4.57 -37.07 26.92
N LEU A 791 5.83 -36.63 26.85
CA LEU A 791 6.28 -35.58 25.94
C LEU A 791 5.98 -35.93 24.48
N GLU A 792 6.33 -37.15 24.04
CA GLU A 792 6.05 -37.62 22.67
C GLU A 792 4.54 -37.63 22.37
N ASN A 793 3.71 -38.09 23.32
CA ASN A 793 2.26 -38.06 23.19
C ASN A 793 1.72 -36.62 23.14
N GLN A 794 2.25 -35.71 23.96
CA GLN A 794 1.86 -34.30 23.97
C GLN A 794 2.20 -33.63 22.64
N GLN A 795 3.40 -33.86 22.11
CA GLN A 795 3.82 -33.35 20.80
C GLN A 795 2.92 -33.83 19.66
N ALA A 796 2.42 -35.08 19.74
CA ALA A 796 1.46 -35.59 18.76
C ALA A 796 0.10 -34.87 18.85
N ILE A 797 -0.37 -34.56 20.06
CA ILE A 797 -1.60 -33.77 20.28
C ILE A 797 -1.40 -32.33 19.81
N ASP A 798 -0.28 -31.69 20.16
CA ASP A 798 0.02 -30.31 19.79
C ASP A 798 0.08 -30.13 18.28
N LYS A 799 0.66 -31.09 17.55
CA LYS A 799 0.64 -31.08 16.09
C LYS A 799 -0.78 -31.12 15.50
N GLN A 800 -1.68 -31.89 16.10
CA GLN A 800 -3.08 -31.91 15.64
C GLN A 800 -3.82 -30.62 16.02
N ILE A 801 -3.47 -29.99 17.14
CA ILE A 801 -3.99 -28.66 17.51
C ILE A 801 -3.52 -27.61 16.52
N GLU A 802 -2.25 -27.63 16.09
CA GLU A 802 -1.75 -26.71 15.06
C GLU A 802 -2.53 -26.82 13.75
N GLU A 803 -2.88 -28.05 13.33
CA GLU A 803 -3.74 -28.28 12.17
C GLU A 803 -5.15 -27.69 12.35
N VAL A 804 -5.72 -27.81 13.56
CA VAL A 804 -7.03 -27.22 13.90
C VAL A 804 -6.95 -25.70 13.95
N VAL A 805 -5.89 -25.12 14.52
CA VAL A 805 -5.65 -23.67 14.52
C VAL A 805 -5.54 -23.12 13.10
N ALA A 806 -4.83 -23.83 12.20
CA ALA A 806 -4.77 -23.46 10.79
C ALA A 806 -6.16 -23.57 10.12
N GLU A 807 -6.94 -24.59 10.44
CA GLU A 807 -8.32 -24.74 9.97
C GLU A 807 -9.23 -23.59 10.44
N LEU A 808 -9.14 -23.19 11.71
CA LEU A 808 -9.89 -22.07 12.28
C LEU A 808 -9.56 -20.74 11.59
N ARG A 809 -8.27 -20.44 11.39
CA ARG A 809 -7.83 -19.25 10.65
C ARG A 809 -8.37 -19.24 9.22
N ARG A 810 -8.36 -20.39 8.55
CA ARG A 810 -8.92 -20.55 7.21
C ARG A 810 -10.44 -20.39 7.20
N ASP A 811 -11.14 -20.90 8.21
CA ASP A 811 -12.57 -20.66 8.37
C ASP A 811 -12.85 -19.16 8.46
N ALA A 812 -12.13 -18.43 9.34
CA ALA A 812 -12.25 -16.98 9.47
C ALA A 812 -12.04 -16.25 8.13
N ASN A 813 -10.97 -16.59 7.41
CA ASN A 813 -10.61 -15.94 6.15
C ASN A 813 -11.60 -16.23 5.00
N THR A 814 -12.36 -17.32 5.07
CA THR A 814 -13.41 -17.63 4.06
C THR A 814 -14.76 -16.97 4.36
N GLN A 815 -14.92 -16.30 5.50
CA GLN A 815 -16.18 -15.64 5.83
C GLN A 815 -16.35 -14.34 5.05
N ASP A 816 -17.61 -14.05 4.69
CA ASP A 816 -17.98 -12.77 4.12
C ASP A 816 -18.10 -11.70 5.22
N LEU A 817 -17.03 -10.94 5.41
CA LEU A 817 -16.94 -9.86 6.39
C LEU A 817 -17.91 -8.68 6.11
N PHE A 818 -18.53 -8.64 4.92
CA PHE A 818 -19.57 -7.66 4.61
C PHE A 818 -20.92 -8.00 5.26
N THR A 819 -21.06 -9.22 5.78
CA THR A 819 -22.25 -9.67 6.52
C THR A 819 -21.98 -9.74 8.01
N GLU A 820 -22.98 -9.41 8.84
CA GLU A 820 -22.89 -9.53 10.31
C GLU A 820 -22.55 -10.97 10.71
N LYS A 821 -23.26 -11.95 10.15
CA LYS A 821 -23.01 -13.38 10.39
C LYS A 821 -21.57 -13.79 10.05
N GLY A 822 -21.02 -13.28 8.95
CA GLY A 822 -19.64 -13.57 8.55
C GLY A 822 -18.61 -12.93 9.48
N ARG A 823 -18.83 -11.68 9.92
CA ARG A 823 -17.97 -11.02 10.92
C ARG A 823 -17.98 -11.76 12.25
N GLU A 824 -19.14 -12.15 12.75
CA GLU A 824 -19.22 -12.88 14.01
C GLU A 824 -18.52 -14.23 13.92
N ARG A 825 -18.72 -14.98 12.83
CA ARG A 825 -18.05 -16.28 12.65
C ARG A 825 -16.54 -16.15 12.51
N ALA A 826 -16.05 -15.11 11.84
CA ALA A 826 -14.61 -14.83 11.78
C ALA A 826 -14.05 -14.51 13.17
N ARG A 827 -14.77 -13.72 13.97
CA ARG A 827 -14.36 -13.40 15.34
C ARG A 827 -14.43 -14.62 16.27
N ASP A 828 -15.45 -15.45 16.13
CA ASP A 828 -15.58 -16.72 16.86
C ASP A 828 -14.35 -17.63 16.59
N ALA A 829 -13.85 -17.65 15.35
CA ALA A 829 -12.63 -18.37 14.99
C ALA A 829 -11.34 -17.73 15.52
N ASP A 830 -11.24 -16.39 15.54
CA ASP A 830 -10.11 -15.68 16.18
C ASP A 830 -10.04 -15.95 17.69
N ASP A 831 -11.20 -15.94 18.36
CA ASP A 831 -11.34 -16.30 19.77
C ASP A 831 -10.87 -17.76 20.00
N ALA A 832 -11.32 -18.68 19.15
CA ALA A 832 -10.92 -20.09 19.21
C ALA A 832 -9.42 -20.28 19.01
N VAL A 833 -8.80 -19.57 18.06
CA VAL A 833 -7.35 -19.59 17.84
C VAL A 833 -6.62 -19.13 19.09
N ALA A 834 -7.08 -18.06 19.74
CA ALA A 834 -6.46 -17.54 20.95
C ALA A 834 -6.62 -18.49 22.15
N MET A 835 -7.79 -19.13 22.29
CA MET A 835 -8.04 -20.14 23.34
C MET A 835 -7.13 -21.36 23.20
N LEU A 836 -6.78 -21.76 21.97
CA LEU A 836 -5.87 -22.89 21.71
C LEU A 836 -4.39 -22.51 21.82
N GLN A 837 -4.06 -21.22 21.86
CA GLN A 837 -2.71 -20.76 22.15
C GLN A 837 -2.43 -20.88 23.64
N GLN A 838 -1.79 -21.98 24.04
CA GLN A 838 -1.33 -22.16 25.43
C GLN A 838 -0.37 -21.05 25.84
N SER A 839 -0.67 -20.37 26.95
CA SER A 839 0.25 -19.42 27.58
C SER A 839 1.44 -20.15 28.19
N PRO A 840 2.69 -19.69 28.00
CA PRO A 840 3.86 -20.30 28.62
C PRO A 840 3.79 -20.29 30.16
N PRO A 841 4.32 -21.30 30.86
CA PRO A 841 4.97 -22.49 30.30
C PRO A 841 3.95 -23.49 29.73
N LYS A 842 4.24 -24.05 28.55
CA LYS A 842 3.35 -25.04 27.90
C LYS A 842 3.50 -26.41 28.56
N ALA A 843 2.51 -27.28 28.38
CA ALA A 843 2.60 -28.67 28.84
C ALA A 843 3.84 -29.38 28.28
N GLU A 844 4.17 -29.15 27.00
CA GLU A 844 5.38 -29.68 26.35
C GLU A 844 6.67 -29.25 27.08
N ASP A 845 6.81 -27.95 27.40
CA ASP A 845 7.98 -27.41 28.08
C ASP A 845 8.17 -28.05 29.46
N LEU A 846 7.06 -28.23 30.19
CA LEU A 846 7.03 -28.82 31.52
C LEU A 846 7.34 -30.33 31.50
N LEU A 847 6.82 -31.07 30.51
CA LEU A 847 7.15 -32.49 30.31
C LEU A 847 8.63 -32.67 29.93
N ASN A 848 9.17 -31.78 29.09
CA ASN A 848 10.60 -31.77 28.77
C ASN A 848 11.45 -31.46 30.01
N GLN A 849 11.03 -30.52 30.84
CA GLN A 849 11.68 -30.22 32.12
C GLN A 849 11.66 -31.43 33.08
N ALA A 850 10.54 -32.16 33.15
CA ALA A 850 10.42 -33.39 33.93
C ALA A 850 11.34 -34.51 33.40
N ALA A 851 11.46 -34.64 32.08
CA ALA A 851 12.37 -35.61 31.44
C ALA A 851 13.86 -35.28 31.62
N ALA A 852 14.21 -34.00 31.79
CA ALA A 852 15.59 -33.54 31.97
C ALA A 852 16.06 -33.61 33.44
N THR A 853 15.18 -33.26 34.38
CA THR A 853 15.53 -33.03 35.79
C THR A 853 15.88 -34.32 36.53
N PRO A 854 17.00 -34.40 37.28
CA PRO A 854 17.38 -35.60 38.03
C PRO A 854 16.77 -35.70 39.43
N GLN A 855 16.02 -34.69 39.90
CA GLN A 855 15.45 -34.62 41.25
C GLN A 855 13.97 -35.04 41.26
N PRO A 856 13.58 -36.09 42.04
CA PRO A 856 12.20 -36.59 42.08
C PRO A 856 11.12 -35.54 42.40
N LYS A 857 11.36 -34.65 43.37
CA LYS A 857 10.40 -33.59 43.72
C LYS A 857 10.21 -32.54 42.62
N ALA A 858 11.27 -32.23 41.88
CA ALA A 858 11.18 -31.29 40.78
C ALA A 858 10.55 -31.95 39.53
N GLN A 859 10.66 -33.27 39.39
CA GLN A 859 9.89 -34.06 38.41
C GLN A 859 8.39 -34.05 38.74
N GLU A 860 8.03 -34.35 39.99
CA GLU A 860 6.65 -34.27 40.51
C GLU A 860 6.02 -32.91 40.20
N HIS A 861 6.68 -31.82 40.63
CA HIS A 861 6.17 -30.46 40.39
C HIS A 861 6.00 -30.12 38.91
N ALA A 862 6.96 -30.50 38.05
CA ALA A 862 6.85 -30.25 36.61
C ALA A 862 5.72 -31.08 35.96
N LEU A 863 5.53 -32.32 36.39
CA LEU A 863 4.43 -33.18 35.93
C LEU A 863 3.07 -32.64 36.41
N ASP A 864 2.94 -32.18 37.65
CA ASP A 864 1.72 -31.56 38.17
C ASP A 864 1.33 -30.32 37.36
N GLN A 865 2.29 -29.43 37.10
CA GLN A 865 2.06 -28.26 36.27
C GLN A 865 1.70 -28.63 34.83
N ALA A 866 2.34 -29.66 34.26
CA ALA A 866 2.01 -30.16 32.93
C ALA A 866 0.57 -30.69 32.89
N ALA A 867 0.14 -31.44 33.90
CA ALA A 867 -1.23 -31.93 34.03
C ALA A 867 -2.25 -30.78 34.18
N GLU A 868 -1.90 -29.70 34.90
CA GLU A 868 -2.74 -28.50 35.00
C GLU A 868 -2.93 -27.82 33.63
N GLN A 869 -1.84 -27.65 32.86
CA GLN A 869 -1.89 -27.05 31.52
C GLN A 869 -2.66 -27.94 30.53
N GLN A 870 -2.48 -29.26 30.61
CA GLN A 870 -3.27 -30.23 29.84
C GLN A 870 -4.77 -30.15 30.17
N GLY A 871 -5.11 -29.92 31.45
CA GLY A 871 -6.48 -29.68 31.89
C GLY A 871 -7.11 -28.42 31.28
N LYS A 872 -6.38 -27.30 31.31
CA LYS A 872 -6.81 -26.04 30.67
C LYS A 872 -7.03 -26.21 29.17
N LEU A 873 -6.09 -26.89 28.50
CA LEU A 873 -6.21 -27.20 27.08
C LEU A 873 -7.45 -28.06 26.80
N LYS A 874 -7.69 -29.10 27.60
CA LYS A 874 -8.85 -29.97 27.50
C LYS A 874 -10.17 -29.19 27.67
N ASP A 875 -10.25 -28.28 28.62
CA ASP A 875 -11.46 -27.45 28.83
C ASP A 875 -11.69 -26.47 27.67
N ALA A 876 -10.62 -25.86 27.14
CA ALA A 876 -10.70 -25.00 25.96
C ALA A 876 -11.18 -25.79 24.73
N LEU A 877 -10.59 -26.96 24.46
CA LEU A 877 -10.99 -27.84 23.35
C LEU A 877 -12.47 -28.27 23.45
N HIS A 878 -12.94 -28.63 24.65
CA HIS A 878 -14.33 -29.01 24.86
C HIS A 878 -15.29 -27.84 24.62
N THR A 879 -15.00 -26.65 25.17
CA THR A 879 -15.81 -25.44 24.97
C THR A 879 -15.94 -25.12 23.48
N LEU A 880 -14.83 -25.23 22.74
CA LEU A 880 -14.82 -25.01 21.30
C LEU A 880 -15.58 -26.11 20.54
N ALA A 881 -15.47 -27.38 20.96
CA ALA A 881 -16.22 -28.48 20.38
C ALA A 881 -17.74 -28.23 20.49
N GLU A 882 -18.21 -27.81 21.68
CA GLU A 882 -19.60 -27.43 21.90
C GLU A 882 -20.01 -26.23 21.05
N HIS A 883 -19.16 -25.20 20.95
CA HIS A 883 -19.44 -24.04 20.11
C HIS A 883 -19.62 -24.41 18.64
N TYR A 884 -18.68 -25.15 18.05
CA TYR A 884 -18.76 -25.52 16.63
C TYR A 884 -19.89 -26.52 16.35
N LYS A 885 -20.28 -27.33 17.34
CA LYS A 885 -21.49 -28.17 17.27
C LYS A 885 -22.76 -27.32 17.22
N ASN A 886 -22.87 -26.30 18.08
CA ASN A 886 -24.00 -25.39 18.09
C ASN A 886 -24.04 -24.52 16.83
N LEU A 887 -22.89 -24.08 16.33
CA LEU A 887 -22.77 -23.36 15.07
C LEU A 887 -23.29 -24.20 13.89
N ALA A 888 -22.95 -25.49 13.82
CA ALA A 888 -23.48 -26.41 12.81
C ALA A 888 -25.01 -26.63 12.93
N GLN A 889 -25.58 -26.46 14.12
CA GLN A 889 -27.02 -26.51 14.39
C GLN A 889 -27.73 -25.15 14.20
N ASN A 890 -27.02 -24.12 13.74
CA ASN A 890 -27.49 -22.73 13.64
C ASN A 890 -27.95 -22.12 14.98
N LYS A 891 -27.23 -22.43 16.06
CA LYS A 891 -27.44 -21.85 17.40
C LYS A 891 -26.17 -21.31 18.07
N PRO A 892 -25.32 -20.55 17.36
CA PRO A 892 -24.03 -20.10 17.90
C PRO A 892 -24.16 -19.20 19.14
N GLU A 893 -25.30 -18.55 19.33
CA GLU A 893 -25.61 -17.69 20.48
C GLU A 893 -25.60 -18.40 21.85
N GLU A 894 -25.80 -19.73 21.88
CA GLU A 894 -25.79 -20.50 23.13
C GLU A 894 -24.40 -20.52 23.80
N THR A 895 -23.32 -20.41 23.02
CA THR A 895 -21.93 -20.53 23.50
C THR A 895 -21.07 -19.27 23.26
N ARG A 896 -21.48 -18.38 22.35
CA ARG A 896 -20.77 -17.11 22.09
C ARG A 896 -20.44 -16.28 23.33
N PRO A 897 -21.34 -16.10 24.32
CA PRO A 897 -21.01 -15.36 25.53
C PRO A 897 -19.80 -15.93 26.29
N GLU A 898 -19.57 -17.24 26.21
CA GLU A 898 -18.42 -17.90 26.82
C GLU A 898 -17.13 -17.60 26.06
N LEU A 899 -17.16 -17.61 24.72
CA LEU A 899 -16.04 -17.15 23.90
C LEU A 899 -15.68 -15.68 24.20
N ARG A 900 -16.68 -14.79 24.35
CA ARG A 900 -16.42 -13.38 24.72
C ARG A 900 -15.80 -13.21 26.11
N LYS A 901 -16.13 -14.09 27.05
CA LYS A 901 -15.48 -14.12 28.36
C LYS A 901 -14.04 -14.60 28.25
N ALA A 902 -13.77 -15.61 27.43
CA ALA A 902 -12.41 -16.09 27.15
C ALA A 902 -11.58 -14.99 26.47
N GLU A 903 -12.16 -14.27 25.51
CA GLU A 903 -11.57 -13.11 24.83
C GLU A 903 -11.11 -12.02 25.81
N GLU A 904 -11.94 -11.73 26.82
CA GLU A 904 -11.62 -10.77 27.88
C GLU A 904 -10.55 -11.29 28.84
N ALA A 905 -10.62 -12.58 29.22
CA ALA A 905 -9.63 -13.22 30.09
C ALA A 905 -8.24 -13.32 29.43
N LEU A 906 -8.19 -13.44 28.10
CA LEU A 906 -6.96 -13.47 27.29
C LEU A 906 -6.42 -12.07 26.97
N GLY A 907 -7.15 -10.99 27.31
CA GLY A 907 -6.72 -9.61 27.10
C GLY A 907 -6.74 -9.15 25.64
N ILE A 908 -7.36 -9.89 24.72
CA ILE A 908 -7.38 -9.59 23.27
C ILE A 908 -8.62 -8.78 22.84
N LYS A 909 -9.59 -8.61 23.75
CA LYS A 909 -10.89 -8.00 23.46
C LYS A 909 -10.82 -6.62 22.82
N GLN A 910 -10.00 -5.73 23.38
CA GLN A 910 -9.85 -4.37 22.87
C GLN A 910 -9.33 -4.33 21.43
N GLN A 911 -8.42 -5.24 21.08
CA GLN A 911 -7.85 -5.33 19.73
C GLN A 911 -8.89 -5.84 18.74
N LEU A 912 -9.61 -6.91 19.07
CA LEU A 912 -10.63 -7.50 18.20
C LEU A 912 -11.83 -6.56 18.02
N ASP A 913 -12.29 -5.89 19.08
CA ASP A 913 -13.35 -4.87 18.98
C ASP A 913 -12.98 -3.77 17.97
N GLN A 914 -11.74 -3.27 18.02
CA GLN A 914 -11.27 -2.25 17.08
C GLN A 914 -11.21 -2.78 15.64
N GLN A 915 -10.71 -4.00 15.45
CA GLN A 915 -10.58 -4.63 14.13
C GLN A 915 -11.94 -4.86 13.49
N TYR A 916 -12.89 -5.48 14.20
CA TYR A 916 -14.21 -5.80 13.65
C TYR A 916 -15.11 -4.56 13.49
N ALA A 917 -14.96 -3.52 14.33
CA ALA A 917 -15.63 -2.24 14.14
C ALA A 917 -15.13 -1.47 12.91
N GLN A 918 -13.88 -1.68 12.48
CA GLN A 918 -13.41 -1.15 11.19
C GLN A 918 -14.05 -1.90 10.01
N MET A 919 -14.12 -3.22 10.09
CA MET A 919 -14.75 -4.05 9.07
C MET A 919 -16.24 -3.76 8.91
N GLU A 920 -16.96 -3.54 10.02
CA GLU A 920 -18.36 -3.14 9.99
C GLU A 920 -18.57 -1.81 9.26
N ARG A 921 -17.74 -0.79 9.53
CA ARG A 921 -17.78 0.48 8.81
C ARG A 921 -17.52 0.31 7.31
N LEU A 922 -16.56 -0.54 6.93
CA LEU A 922 -16.31 -0.85 5.52
C LEU A 922 -17.50 -1.57 4.88
N ALA A 923 -18.18 -2.43 5.63
CA ALA A 923 -19.36 -3.14 5.15
C ALA A 923 -20.55 -2.20 4.92
N GLU A 924 -20.80 -1.27 5.85
CA GLU A 924 -21.80 -0.22 5.70
C GLU A 924 -21.53 0.66 4.47
N LEU A 925 -20.25 0.98 4.21
CA LEU A 925 -19.86 1.73 3.02
C LEU A 925 -20.09 0.93 1.73
N ALA A 926 -19.78 -0.36 1.71
CA ALA A 926 -19.95 -1.19 0.51
C ALA A 926 -21.43 -1.46 0.15
N GLN A 927 -22.34 -1.40 1.12
CA GLN A 927 -23.78 -1.56 0.91
C GLN A 927 -24.48 -0.28 0.43
N GLN A 928 -23.78 0.86 0.43
CA GLN A 928 -24.29 2.10 -0.14
C GLN A 928 -24.40 1.97 -1.67
N SER A 929 -25.42 2.58 -2.27
CA SER A 929 -25.58 2.60 -3.73
C SER A 929 -24.35 3.21 -4.43
N PRO A 930 -24.05 2.87 -5.69
CA PRO A 930 -22.95 3.49 -6.43
C PRO A 930 -22.99 5.02 -6.41
N GLU A 931 -24.17 5.64 -6.38
CA GLU A 931 -24.34 7.09 -6.26
C GLU A 931 -24.05 7.62 -4.86
N SER A 932 -24.35 6.87 -3.80
CA SER A 932 -24.05 7.25 -2.43
C SER A 932 -22.60 6.92 -2.04
N LEU A 933 -22.03 5.83 -2.55
CA LEU A 933 -20.58 5.55 -2.55
C LEU A 933 -19.84 6.59 -3.39
N LYS A 934 -20.35 6.98 -4.56
CA LYS A 934 -19.79 8.07 -5.35
C LYS A 934 -19.93 9.39 -4.62
N ALA A 935 -21.05 9.70 -3.96
CA ALA A 935 -21.20 10.91 -3.16
C ALA A 935 -20.32 10.87 -1.90
N ALA A 936 -20.14 9.70 -1.29
CA ALA A 936 -19.27 9.46 -0.14
C ALA A 936 -17.81 9.54 -0.55
N LEU A 937 -17.42 8.97 -1.68
CA LEU A 937 -16.10 9.08 -2.29
C LEU A 937 -15.88 10.49 -2.86
N GLU A 938 -16.88 11.19 -3.38
CA GLU A 938 -16.80 12.60 -3.81
C GLU A 938 -16.67 13.50 -2.58
N ASN A 939 -17.35 13.20 -1.47
CA ASN A 939 -17.17 13.88 -0.19
C ASN A 939 -15.81 13.54 0.44
N GLN A 940 -15.40 12.28 0.41
CA GLN A 940 -14.11 11.84 0.92
C GLN A 940 -12.99 12.30 0.00
N LEU A 941 -13.24 12.53 -1.30
CA LEU A 941 -12.34 13.17 -2.25
C LEU A 941 -12.36 14.69 -2.10
N LYS A 942 -13.30 15.30 -1.37
CA LYS A 942 -13.09 16.67 -0.84
C LYS A 942 -12.07 16.68 0.30
N GLU A 943 -11.81 15.53 0.91
CA GLU A 943 -11.02 15.44 2.14
C GLU A 943 -9.73 14.60 2.11
N ASN A 944 -9.62 13.67 1.16
CA ASN A 944 -8.57 12.65 1.07
C ASN A 944 -7.59 13.01 -0.04
N GLU A 945 -6.45 13.55 0.36
CA GLU A 945 -5.42 14.05 -0.54
C GLU A 945 -4.87 12.98 -1.50
N ALA A 946 -4.78 11.70 -1.08
CA ALA A 946 -4.26 10.64 -1.94
C ALA A 946 -5.20 10.37 -3.13
N MET A 947 -6.51 10.43 -2.89
CA MET A 947 -7.53 10.25 -3.93
C MET A 947 -7.61 11.46 -4.87
N GLN A 948 -7.47 12.68 -4.33
CA GLN A 948 -7.36 13.91 -5.14
C GLN A 948 -6.10 13.91 -6.02
N ARG A 949 -4.97 13.41 -5.50
CA ARG A 949 -3.70 13.27 -6.23
C ARG A 949 -3.82 12.25 -7.38
N GLU A 950 -4.49 11.13 -7.16
CA GLU A 950 -4.72 10.14 -8.22
C GLU A 950 -5.69 10.64 -9.29
N LEU A 951 -6.79 11.31 -8.92
CA LEU A 951 -7.69 11.93 -9.90
C LEU A 951 -6.97 12.99 -10.74
N ASN A 952 -6.12 13.81 -10.13
CA ASN A 952 -5.27 14.79 -10.82
C ASN A 952 -4.31 14.14 -11.81
N ARG A 953 -3.67 13.05 -11.41
CA ARG A 953 -2.77 12.26 -12.26
C ARG A 953 -3.53 11.63 -13.43
N LEU A 954 -4.77 11.18 -13.23
CA LEU A 954 -5.60 10.60 -14.29
C LEU A 954 -6.03 11.63 -15.35
N THR A 955 -6.50 12.80 -14.92
CA THR A 955 -6.90 13.89 -15.82
C THR A 955 -5.69 14.44 -16.60
N GLN A 956 -4.52 14.57 -15.95
CA GLN A 956 -3.26 14.95 -16.61
C GLN A 956 -2.82 13.89 -17.63
N ASN A 957 -2.82 12.61 -17.24
CA ASN A 957 -2.46 11.53 -18.15
C ASN A 957 -3.41 11.39 -19.35
N ALA A 958 -4.67 11.84 -19.25
CA ALA A 958 -5.63 11.82 -20.35
C ALA A 958 -5.38 12.97 -21.34
N LEU A 959 -5.09 14.17 -20.83
CA LEU A 959 -4.83 15.36 -21.64
C LEU A 959 -3.43 15.31 -22.29
N ASP A 960 -2.40 14.82 -21.59
CA ASP A 960 -1.07 14.57 -22.16
C ASP A 960 -1.13 13.52 -23.28
N ARG A 961 -2.02 12.52 -23.17
CA ARG A 961 -2.27 11.54 -24.23
C ARG A 961 -2.90 12.20 -25.46
N ALA A 962 -3.88 13.08 -25.28
CA ALA A 962 -4.53 13.80 -26.36
C ALA A 962 -3.54 14.72 -27.11
N GLU A 963 -2.69 15.44 -26.37
CA GLU A 963 -1.61 16.26 -26.94
C GLU A 963 -0.61 15.42 -27.73
N GLN A 964 -0.13 14.31 -27.17
CA GLN A 964 0.82 13.42 -27.85
C GLN A 964 0.23 12.79 -29.11
N GLN A 965 -1.05 12.39 -29.09
CA GLN A 965 -1.72 11.81 -30.26
C GLN A 965 -1.93 12.83 -31.38
N LEU A 966 -2.28 14.08 -31.05
CA LEU A 966 -2.46 15.15 -32.05
C LEU A 966 -1.14 15.62 -32.65
N ASN A 967 -0.10 15.77 -31.82
CA ASN A 967 1.24 16.11 -32.31
C ASN A 967 1.81 15.01 -33.19
N GLN A 968 1.54 13.74 -32.88
CA GLN A 968 1.89 12.61 -33.76
C GLN A 968 1.09 12.60 -35.06
N ALA A 969 -0.21 12.88 -35.01
CA ALA A 969 -1.05 12.99 -36.22
C ALA A 969 -0.57 14.13 -37.13
N ALA A 970 -0.19 15.28 -36.56
CA ALA A 970 0.36 16.41 -37.29
C ALA A 970 1.72 16.07 -37.95
N GLN A 971 2.59 15.34 -37.26
CA GLN A 971 3.88 14.87 -37.81
C GLN A 971 3.69 13.82 -38.90
N GLN A 972 2.73 12.91 -38.76
CA GLN A 972 2.42 11.90 -39.77
C GLN A 972 1.83 12.53 -41.05
N GLU A 973 0.99 13.56 -40.94
CA GLU A 973 0.52 14.31 -42.12
C GLU A 973 1.65 15.08 -42.81
N GLN A 974 2.58 15.67 -42.06
CA GLN A 974 3.77 16.30 -42.63
C GLN A 974 4.68 15.29 -43.35
N GLN A 975 4.78 14.06 -42.87
CA GLN A 975 5.52 12.97 -43.52
C GLN A 975 4.78 12.42 -44.75
N ALA A 976 3.44 12.31 -44.69
CA ALA A 976 2.60 11.90 -45.82
C ALA A 976 2.61 12.94 -46.96
N ALA A 977 2.83 14.22 -46.66
CA ALA A 977 3.08 15.26 -47.65
C ALA A 977 4.39 15.00 -48.45
N GLN A 978 5.37 14.31 -47.86
CA GLN A 978 6.67 14.00 -48.47
C GLN A 978 6.70 12.66 -49.22
N GLN A 979 5.77 11.75 -48.97
CA GLN A 979 5.68 10.44 -49.63
C GLN A 979 4.41 10.35 -50.49
N GLN A 980 4.54 10.51 -51.81
CA GLN A 980 3.40 10.66 -52.73
C GLN A 980 2.53 9.40 -52.97
N GLN A 981 2.79 8.25 -52.33
CA GLN A 981 2.26 6.96 -52.82
C GLN A 981 1.41 6.07 -51.88
N SER A 982 1.03 6.48 -50.66
CA SER A 982 0.09 5.71 -49.81
C SER A 982 -0.94 6.57 -49.06
N LYS A 983 -1.77 7.32 -49.79
CA LYS A 983 -2.62 8.38 -49.19
C LYS A 983 -3.97 7.92 -48.63
N ALA A 984 -4.67 6.94 -49.19
CA ALA A 984 -6.11 6.79 -48.91
C ALA A 984 -6.47 6.14 -47.56
N ASP A 985 -5.82 5.03 -47.18
CA ASP A 985 -6.21 4.28 -45.96
C ASP A 985 -5.61 4.86 -44.67
N GLN A 986 -4.40 5.44 -44.74
CA GLN A 986 -3.75 6.13 -43.62
C GLN A 986 -4.46 7.44 -43.26
N GLN A 987 -4.85 8.25 -44.25
CA GLN A 987 -5.59 9.51 -44.02
C GLN A 987 -6.97 9.25 -43.41
N LYS A 988 -7.63 8.14 -43.77
CA LYS A 988 -8.94 7.78 -43.22
C LYS A 988 -8.85 7.36 -41.75
N GLY A 989 -7.83 6.58 -41.37
CA GLY A 989 -7.58 6.20 -39.98
C GLY A 989 -7.22 7.38 -39.07
N LEU A 990 -6.40 8.32 -39.57
CA LEU A 990 -6.04 9.56 -38.89
C LEU A 990 -7.23 10.50 -38.71
N ALA A 991 -8.04 10.66 -39.76
CA ALA A 991 -9.27 11.46 -39.70
C ALA A 991 -10.27 10.91 -38.68
N ASP A 992 -10.43 9.59 -38.61
CA ASP A 992 -11.34 8.95 -37.65
C ASP A 992 -10.84 9.08 -36.21
N GLN A 993 -9.52 9.01 -35.97
CA GLN A 993 -8.93 9.22 -34.64
C GLN A 993 -9.06 10.67 -34.17
N ALA A 994 -8.74 11.64 -35.04
CA ALA A 994 -8.86 13.05 -34.71
C ALA A 994 -10.32 13.46 -34.45
N LYS A 995 -11.27 12.91 -35.23
CA LYS A 995 -12.72 13.13 -35.01
C LYS A 995 -13.21 12.53 -33.69
N LYS A 996 -12.78 11.31 -33.34
CA LYS A 996 -13.11 10.70 -32.04
C LYS A 996 -12.59 11.53 -30.88
N LEU A 997 -11.37 12.06 -31.00
CA LEU A 997 -10.78 12.92 -29.98
C LEU A 997 -11.54 14.25 -29.84
N ALA A 998 -11.99 14.84 -30.95
CA ALA A 998 -12.86 16.02 -30.93
C ALA A 998 -14.22 15.73 -30.29
N GLU A 999 -14.81 14.56 -30.55
CA GLU A 999 -16.06 14.13 -29.92
C GLU A 999 -15.89 13.92 -28.40
N GLU A 1000 -14.78 13.31 -27.98
CA GLU A 1000 -14.47 13.08 -26.57
C GLU A 1000 -14.20 14.39 -25.82
N ALA A 1001 -13.50 15.35 -26.45
CA ALA A 1001 -13.31 16.70 -25.91
C ALA A 1001 -14.64 17.46 -25.80
N ARG A 1002 -15.54 17.35 -26.78
CA ARG A 1002 -16.90 17.92 -26.70
C ARG A 1002 -17.74 17.27 -25.61
N ARG A 1003 -17.62 15.95 -25.41
CA ARG A 1003 -18.28 15.24 -24.31
C ARG A 1003 -17.75 15.76 -22.97
N MET A 1004 -16.43 15.82 -22.80
CA MET A 1004 -15.77 16.33 -21.59
C MET A 1004 -16.20 17.77 -21.27
N ALA A 1005 -16.28 18.64 -22.29
CA ALA A 1005 -16.76 20.01 -22.11
C ALA A 1005 -18.24 20.08 -21.67
N ARG A 1006 -19.10 19.19 -22.18
CA ARG A 1006 -20.55 19.18 -21.90
C ARG A 1006 -20.93 18.50 -20.60
N GLU A 1007 -20.21 17.46 -20.23
CA GLU A 1007 -20.51 16.60 -19.07
C GLU A 1007 -19.58 16.92 -17.91
N ASP A 1008 -18.28 16.65 -18.08
CA ASP A 1008 -17.29 16.66 -16.99
C ASP A 1008 -16.97 18.10 -16.52
N VAL A 1009 -16.59 19.00 -17.44
CA VAL A 1009 -16.22 20.39 -17.09
C VAL A 1009 -17.43 21.22 -16.69
N ASN A 1010 -18.57 20.97 -17.32
CA ASN A 1010 -19.84 21.62 -17.00
C ASN A 1010 -20.31 21.27 -15.58
N LYS A 1011 -20.13 20.01 -15.15
CA LYS A 1011 -20.40 19.57 -13.78
C LYS A 1011 -19.46 20.26 -12.80
N VAL A 1012 -18.15 20.36 -13.11
CA VAL A 1012 -17.17 21.12 -12.30
C VAL A 1012 -17.54 22.60 -12.16
N ALA A 1013 -18.01 23.23 -13.24
CA ALA A 1013 -18.47 24.63 -13.21
C ALA A 1013 -19.72 24.82 -12.33
N GLN A 1014 -20.70 23.91 -12.43
CA GLN A 1014 -21.91 23.93 -11.60
C GLN A 1014 -21.62 23.65 -10.13
N GLU A 1015 -20.76 22.68 -9.82
CA GLU A 1015 -20.35 22.34 -8.46
C GLU A 1015 -19.55 23.48 -7.81
N SER A 1016 -18.68 24.14 -8.60
CA SER A 1016 -17.93 25.32 -8.15
C SER A 1016 -18.84 26.52 -7.86
N ALA A 1017 -19.92 26.66 -8.64
CA ALA A 1017 -20.94 27.69 -8.41
C ALA A 1017 -21.74 27.41 -7.12
N GLN A 1018 -22.17 26.15 -6.90
CA GLN A 1018 -22.87 25.74 -5.68
C GLN A 1018 -21.99 25.85 -4.43
N ALA A 1019 -20.69 25.64 -4.57
CA ALA A 1019 -19.70 25.78 -3.49
C ALA A 1019 -19.23 27.24 -3.24
N ASN A 1020 -19.79 28.23 -3.94
CA ASN A 1020 -19.38 29.65 -3.86
C ASN A 1020 -17.87 29.84 -4.09
N VAL A 1021 -17.32 29.23 -5.14
CA VAL A 1021 -15.91 29.38 -5.56
C VAL A 1021 -15.85 30.04 -6.95
N PRO A 1022 -15.96 31.38 -7.05
CA PRO A 1022 -16.16 32.08 -8.32
C PRO A 1022 -14.99 31.91 -9.29
N LYS A 1023 -13.78 31.81 -8.76
CA LYS A 1023 -12.55 31.62 -9.55
C LYS A 1023 -12.46 30.22 -10.16
N ALA A 1024 -12.90 29.20 -9.42
CA ALA A 1024 -13.00 27.83 -9.92
C ALA A 1024 -14.06 27.72 -11.02
N GLN A 1025 -15.19 28.39 -10.83
CA GLN A 1025 -16.25 28.46 -11.83
C GLN A 1025 -15.80 29.14 -13.12
N GLN A 1026 -15.09 30.28 -13.03
CA GLN A 1026 -14.58 30.99 -14.20
C GLN A 1026 -13.59 30.14 -15.02
N GLN A 1027 -12.66 29.48 -14.33
CA GLN A 1027 -11.63 28.68 -14.98
C GLN A 1027 -12.18 27.37 -15.55
N ALA A 1028 -13.23 26.81 -14.96
CA ALA A 1028 -13.96 25.68 -15.55
C ALA A 1028 -14.71 26.10 -16.82
N GLU A 1029 -15.30 27.29 -16.86
CA GLU A 1029 -15.94 27.80 -18.09
C GLU A 1029 -14.93 28.15 -19.20
N GLU A 1030 -13.74 28.66 -18.84
CA GLU A 1030 -12.62 28.86 -19.78
C GLU A 1030 -12.14 27.52 -20.35
N ALA A 1031 -11.92 26.52 -19.51
CA ALA A 1031 -11.52 25.20 -20.00
C ALA A 1031 -12.57 24.53 -20.88
N LYS A 1032 -13.85 24.73 -20.58
CA LYS A 1032 -14.96 24.26 -21.43
C LYS A 1032 -14.96 24.96 -22.79
N LYS A 1033 -14.63 26.25 -22.83
CA LYS A 1033 -14.49 26.99 -24.08
C LYS A 1033 -13.32 26.41 -24.90
N ASP A 1034 -12.16 26.24 -24.29
CA ASP A 1034 -10.95 25.78 -24.97
C ASP A 1034 -11.04 24.32 -25.44
N LEU A 1035 -11.73 23.44 -24.69
CA LEU A 1035 -12.07 22.09 -25.17
C LEU A 1035 -12.98 22.12 -26.42
N ASN A 1036 -13.94 23.04 -26.47
CA ASN A 1036 -14.81 23.17 -27.63
C ASN A 1036 -14.06 23.81 -28.82
N GLU A 1037 -13.16 24.76 -28.58
CA GLU A 1037 -12.34 25.41 -29.60
C GLU A 1037 -11.29 24.45 -30.17
N GLY A 1038 -10.61 23.65 -29.33
CA GLY A 1038 -9.73 22.58 -29.77
C GLY A 1038 -10.46 21.50 -30.59
N ALA A 1039 -11.66 21.10 -30.16
CA ALA A 1039 -12.49 20.17 -30.91
C ALA A 1039 -13.05 20.76 -32.22
N ALA A 1040 -13.13 22.07 -32.34
CA ALA A 1040 -13.51 22.76 -33.58
C ALA A 1040 -12.31 22.98 -34.52
N ALA A 1041 -11.11 23.09 -33.97
CA ALA A 1041 -9.86 23.20 -34.72
C ALA A 1041 -9.42 21.89 -35.37
N VAL A 1042 -9.98 20.73 -34.97
CA VAL A 1042 -9.74 19.47 -35.66
C VAL A 1042 -10.25 19.53 -37.11
N PRO A 1043 -9.41 19.21 -38.12
CA PRO A 1043 -9.80 19.30 -39.52
C PRO A 1043 -11.01 18.43 -39.86
N GLN A 1044 -11.92 18.95 -40.69
CA GLN A 1044 -13.01 18.16 -41.27
C GLN A 1044 -12.61 17.45 -42.56
N ASP A 1045 -11.64 18.04 -43.28
CA ASP A 1045 -11.09 17.54 -44.54
C ASP A 1045 -9.57 17.43 -44.43
N PHE A 1046 -9.06 16.22 -44.62
CA PHE A 1046 -7.64 15.87 -44.56
C PHE A 1046 -6.99 15.81 -45.95
N ALA A 1047 -7.69 16.26 -47.01
CA ALA A 1047 -7.17 16.27 -48.37
C ALA A 1047 -5.94 17.19 -48.55
N ASN A 1048 -5.82 18.24 -47.73
CA ASN A 1048 -4.66 19.14 -47.70
C ASN A 1048 -3.83 18.90 -46.43
N ALA A 1049 -2.73 18.17 -46.59
CA ALA A 1049 -1.87 17.72 -45.49
C ALA A 1049 -1.24 18.88 -44.68
N ASP A 1050 -0.77 19.94 -45.34
CA ASP A 1050 -0.13 21.07 -44.66
C ASP A 1050 -1.14 21.83 -43.79
N LYS A 1051 -2.35 22.01 -44.31
CA LYS A 1051 -3.44 22.65 -43.56
C LYS A 1051 -3.95 21.75 -42.43
N ALA A 1052 -4.12 20.46 -42.69
CA ALA A 1052 -4.54 19.50 -41.67
C ALA A 1052 -3.53 19.41 -40.51
N ALA A 1053 -2.23 19.43 -40.79
CA ALA A 1053 -1.20 19.45 -39.76
C ALA A 1053 -1.21 20.74 -38.92
N GLN A 1054 -1.45 21.90 -39.53
CA GLN A 1054 -1.59 23.18 -38.82
C GLN A 1054 -2.82 23.19 -37.90
N ASP A 1055 -3.95 22.75 -38.41
CA ASP A 1055 -5.22 22.66 -37.70
C ASP A 1055 -5.14 21.66 -36.52
N LEU A 1056 -4.46 20.52 -36.70
CA LEU A 1056 -4.17 19.56 -35.62
C LEU A 1056 -3.24 20.13 -34.54
N ASN A 1057 -2.20 20.87 -34.93
CA ASN A 1057 -1.32 21.55 -33.96
C ASN A 1057 -2.07 22.63 -33.17
N LYS A 1058 -2.96 23.36 -33.83
CA LYS A 1058 -3.84 24.32 -33.17
C LYS A 1058 -4.76 23.61 -32.17
N ALA A 1059 -5.40 22.51 -32.57
CA ALA A 1059 -6.22 21.70 -31.66
C ALA A 1059 -5.44 21.23 -30.43
N ALA A 1060 -4.17 20.82 -30.60
CA ALA A 1060 -3.30 20.42 -29.49
C ALA A 1060 -3.01 21.57 -28.51
N GLN A 1061 -2.80 22.80 -29.02
CA GLN A 1061 -2.59 23.99 -28.19
C GLN A 1061 -3.82 24.34 -27.36
N GLU A 1062 -5.00 24.34 -27.97
CA GLU A 1062 -6.26 24.64 -27.27
C GLU A 1062 -6.58 23.57 -26.20
N PHE A 1063 -6.29 22.28 -26.46
CA PHE A 1063 -6.45 21.26 -25.43
C PHE A 1063 -5.45 21.38 -24.28
N ASN A 1064 -4.24 21.86 -24.54
CA ASN A 1064 -3.25 22.15 -23.49
C ASN A 1064 -3.70 23.35 -22.64
N GLN A 1065 -4.26 24.39 -23.28
CA GLN A 1065 -4.83 25.52 -22.57
C GLN A 1065 -6.02 25.11 -21.70
N ALA A 1066 -6.93 24.31 -22.25
CA ALA A 1066 -8.04 23.75 -21.49
C ALA A 1066 -7.59 22.92 -20.27
N ALA A 1067 -6.48 22.18 -20.40
CA ALA A 1067 -5.89 21.43 -19.30
C ALA A 1067 -5.36 22.33 -18.18
N GLN A 1068 -4.75 23.46 -18.55
CA GLN A 1068 -4.29 24.47 -17.59
C GLN A 1068 -5.47 25.12 -16.87
N ASP A 1069 -6.55 25.43 -17.58
CA ASP A 1069 -7.70 26.09 -16.98
C ASP A 1069 -8.53 25.16 -16.10
N LEU A 1070 -8.67 23.88 -16.46
CA LEU A 1070 -9.21 22.85 -15.56
C LEU A 1070 -8.33 22.69 -14.30
N ARG A 1071 -7.01 22.69 -14.45
CA ARG A 1071 -6.06 22.61 -13.33
C ARG A 1071 -6.22 23.81 -12.40
N ASN A 1072 -6.35 25.01 -12.96
CA ASN A 1072 -6.53 26.22 -12.19
C ASN A 1072 -7.89 26.21 -11.46
N ALA A 1073 -8.95 25.78 -12.16
CA ALA A 1073 -10.29 25.68 -11.60
C ALA A 1073 -10.33 24.75 -10.38
N GLN A 1074 -9.67 23.60 -10.52
CA GLN A 1074 -9.59 22.60 -9.47
C GLN A 1074 -8.72 23.06 -8.30
N GLN A 1075 -7.60 23.74 -8.55
CA GLN A 1075 -6.79 24.36 -7.50
C GLN A 1075 -7.57 25.40 -6.70
N ALA A 1076 -8.40 26.21 -7.36
CA ALA A 1076 -9.27 27.17 -6.69
C ALA A 1076 -10.35 26.48 -5.83
N ALA A 1077 -10.94 25.38 -6.31
CA ALA A 1077 -11.89 24.58 -5.53
C ALA A 1077 -11.23 23.88 -4.33
N GLN A 1078 -10.03 23.33 -4.50
CA GLN A 1078 -9.24 22.69 -3.45
C GLN A 1078 -8.78 23.68 -2.37
N GLN A 1079 -8.41 24.91 -2.75
CA GLN A 1079 -8.07 25.98 -1.79
C GLN A 1079 -9.25 26.37 -0.88
N GLN A 1080 -10.49 26.23 -1.34
CA GLN A 1080 -11.69 26.50 -0.56
C GLN A 1080 -12.09 25.30 0.32
N ALA A 1081 -11.96 24.07 -0.21
CA ALA A 1081 -12.18 22.83 0.55
C ALA A 1081 -11.16 22.67 1.70
N ALA A 1082 -9.88 23.00 1.45
CA ALA A 1082 -8.83 23.00 2.47
C ALA A 1082 -9.07 24.04 3.58
N LYS A 1083 -9.79 25.14 3.29
CA LYS A 1083 -10.23 26.10 4.32
C LYS A 1083 -11.34 25.54 5.20
N ALA A 1084 -12.32 24.82 4.63
CA ALA A 1084 -13.41 24.18 5.38
C ALA A 1084 -12.90 22.98 6.21
N GLN A 1085 -11.95 22.20 5.68
CA GLN A 1085 -11.30 21.11 6.40
C GLN A 1085 -10.34 21.59 7.50
N SER A 1086 -9.69 22.75 7.35
CA SER A 1086 -8.88 23.36 8.41
C SER A 1086 -9.70 23.69 9.67
N GLU A 1087 -11.00 23.94 9.50
CA GLU A 1087 -11.93 24.14 10.63
C GLU A 1087 -12.36 22.80 11.25
N ALA A 1088 -12.66 21.77 10.45
CA ALA A 1088 -13.00 20.42 10.96
C ALA A 1088 -11.80 19.66 11.56
N ALA A 1089 -10.60 19.84 11.02
CA ALA A 1089 -9.36 19.23 11.48
C ALA A 1089 -8.90 19.80 12.83
N LYS A 1090 -9.29 21.04 13.18
CA LYS A 1090 -9.05 21.62 14.51
C LYS A 1090 -9.85 20.93 15.61
N ASP A 1091 -11.04 20.41 15.29
CA ASP A 1091 -11.87 19.66 16.23
C ASP A 1091 -11.43 18.19 16.32
N ASN A 1092 -11.01 17.59 15.20
CA ASN A 1092 -10.50 16.22 15.17
C ASN A 1092 -9.09 16.07 15.78
N ALA A 1093 -8.23 17.08 15.64
CA ALA A 1093 -6.91 17.11 16.28
C ALA A 1093 -6.98 17.23 17.81
N LYS A 1094 -8.01 17.90 18.34
CA LYS A 1094 -8.30 17.92 19.79
C LYS A 1094 -8.76 16.55 20.30
N ALA A 1095 -9.55 15.82 19.52
CA ALA A 1095 -9.95 14.45 19.85
C ALA A 1095 -8.79 13.44 19.77
N GLN A 1096 -7.94 13.55 18.74
CA GLN A 1096 -6.73 12.71 18.60
C GLN A 1096 -5.67 13.00 19.66
N GLN A 1097 -5.48 14.26 20.07
CA GLN A 1097 -4.61 14.58 21.21
C GLN A 1097 -5.16 14.03 22.53
N ALA A 1098 -6.48 14.04 22.74
CA ALA A 1098 -7.09 13.42 23.91
C ALA A 1098 -6.90 11.89 23.89
N GLN A 1099 -7.03 11.24 22.73
CA GLN A 1099 -6.83 9.80 22.57
C GLN A 1099 -5.36 9.37 22.69
N GLN A 1100 -4.42 10.13 22.12
CA GLN A 1100 -2.98 9.85 22.26
C GLN A 1100 -2.51 10.06 23.70
N LYS A 1101 -3.07 11.05 24.41
CA LYS A 1101 -2.80 11.26 25.83
C LYS A 1101 -3.36 10.12 26.69
N ALA A 1102 -4.58 9.65 26.40
CA ALA A 1102 -5.15 8.48 27.06
C ALA A 1102 -4.35 7.19 26.78
N ASN A 1103 -3.88 6.98 25.55
CA ASN A 1103 -3.06 5.82 25.19
C ASN A 1103 -1.66 5.88 25.83
N ALA A 1104 -1.06 7.06 25.97
CA ALA A 1104 0.21 7.25 26.65
C ALA A 1104 0.09 7.04 28.17
N GLU A 1105 -1.01 7.51 28.78
CA GLU A 1105 -1.34 7.26 30.18
C GLU A 1105 -1.63 5.77 30.44
N MET A 1106 -2.29 5.08 29.49
CA MET A 1106 -2.55 3.63 29.56
C MET A 1106 -1.27 2.80 29.37
N ALA A 1107 -0.36 3.19 28.47
CA ALA A 1107 0.94 2.56 28.30
C ALA A 1107 1.82 2.73 29.55
N GLN A 1108 1.79 3.92 30.17
CA GLN A 1108 2.47 4.14 31.45
C GLN A 1108 1.85 3.33 32.59
N ALA A 1109 0.52 3.17 32.63
CA ALA A 1109 -0.16 2.33 33.61
C ALA A 1109 0.19 0.84 33.41
N GLN A 1110 0.24 0.34 32.17
CA GLN A 1110 0.65 -1.03 31.86
C GLN A 1110 2.12 -1.28 32.21
N GLN A 1111 3.00 -0.29 32.00
CA GLN A 1111 4.41 -0.41 32.35
C GLN A 1111 4.63 -0.36 33.87
N ALA A 1112 3.84 0.44 34.59
CA ALA A 1112 3.83 0.46 36.05
C ALA A 1112 3.25 -0.84 36.63
N GLN A 1113 2.22 -1.42 36.01
CA GLN A 1113 1.64 -2.71 36.39
C GLN A 1113 2.64 -3.85 36.16
N ALA A 1114 3.31 -3.89 35.00
CA ALA A 1114 4.35 -4.88 34.73
C ALA A 1114 5.52 -4.80 35.73
N GLN A 1115 5.91 -3.59 36.15
CA GLN A 1115 6.92 -3.41 37.20
C GLN A 1115 6.42 -3.84 38.59
N ALA A 1116 5.14 -3.59 38.90
CA ALA A 1116 4.52 -4.06 40.15
C ALA A 1116 4.41 -5.59 40.20
N ASP A 1117 4.05 -6.24 39.09
CA ASP A 1117 3.95 -7.69 38.96
C ASP A 1117 5.33 -8.35 39.06
N GLN A 1118 6.36 -7.72 38.47
CA GLN A 1118 7.74 -8.18 38.58
C GLN A 1118 8.28 -8.04 40.01
N ALA A 1119 7.93 -6.95 40.71
CA ALA A 1119 8.26 -6.77 42.12
C ALA A 1119 7.50 -7.76 43.04
N ALA A 1120 6.25 -8.08 42.73
CA ALA A 1120 5.46 -9.08 43.44
C ALA A 1120 6.02 -10.50 43.25
N GLN A 1121 6.47 -10.84 42.04
CA GLN A 1121 7.16 -12.10 41.76
C GLN A 1121 8.48 -12.23 42.53
N GLN A 1122 9.28 -11.15 42.59
CA GLN A 1122 10.51 -11.13 43.37
C GLN A 1122 10.24 -11.25 44.88
N ALA A 1123 9.21 -10.59 45.39
CA ALA A 1123 8.79 -10.71 46.80
C ALA A 1123 8.31 -12.14 47.13
N THR A 1124 7.61 -12.78 46.20
CA THR A 1124 7.13 -14.16 46.36
C THR A 1124 8.30 -15.15 46.34
N GLN A 1125 9.28 -14.97 45.45
CA GLN A 1125 10.51 -15.76 45.42
C GLN A 1125 11.35 -15.57 46.69
N ALA A 1126 11.42 -14.34 47.23
CA ALA A 1126 12.11 -14.08 48.49
C ALA A 1126 11.40 -14.71 49.70
N GLN A 1127 10.06 -14.73 49.72
CA GLN A 1127 9.29 -15.43 50.74
C GLN A 1127 9.42 -16.96 50.65
N GLN A 1128 9.45 -17.52 49.44
CA GLN A 1128 9.69 -18.94 49.22
C GLN A 1128 11.11 -19.35 49.66
N ALA A 1129 12.13 -18.55 49.33
CA ALA A 1129 13.50 -18.76 49.80
C ALA A 1129 13.62 -18.64 51.33
N ALA A 1130 12.89 -17.71 51.96
CA ALA A 1130 12.85 -17.58 53.41
C ALA A 1130 12.12 -18.75 54.09
N ALA A 1131 11.06 -19.28 53.47
CA ALA A 1131 10.32 -20.45 53.95
C ALA A 1131 11.12 -21.75 53.79
N GLU A 1132 11.96 -21.87 52.75
CA GLU A 1132 12.91 -22.98 52.60
C GLU A 1132 14.06 -22.89 53.61
N ALA A 1133 14.56 -21.68 53.91
CA ALA A 1133 15.58 -21.46 54.93
C ALA A 1133 15.08 -21.71 56.38
N GLN A 1134 13.76 -21.65 56.62
CA GLN A 1134 13.15 -22.05 57.89
C GLN A 1134 12.81 -23.55 57.98
N ARG A 1135 12.87 -24.28 56.86
CA ARG A 1135 12.64 -25.73 56.77
C ARG A 1135 13.93 -26.56 56.78
N GLN A 1136 15.09 -25.91 56.64
CA GLN A 1136 16.41 -26.44 56.97
C GLN A 1136 16.75 -26.12 58.42
#